data_AF-A0A7V1HX59-F1
#
_entry.id   AF-A0A7V1HX59-F1
#
_cell.length_a   1.000
_cell.length_b   1.000
_cell.length_c   1.000
_cell.angle_alpha   90.00
_cell.angle_beta   90.00
_cell.angle_gamma   90.00
#
_symmetry.space_group_name_H-M   'P 1'
#
loop_
_entity.id
_entity.type
_entity.pdbx_description
1 polymer ?
#
loop_
_entity_poly.entity_id
_entity_poly.type
_entity_poly.pdbx_seq_one_letter_code
_entity_poly.pdbx_strand_id
1 'polypeptide(L)'
;MSRHIQVESFMSLTGSNADNRILVKPSEQGAAIVHLYNELAKISGDQALTELELNEKAKSALSLLAKELLAAKGKSLVVCGNNNVGEQVLVNKINDILGNIGTTVDFTEASFQRQGDEREMNDLVKEMTSGKVDAVFFLEANPVYDYVGKAKLKEALAKVKTKVSLGYSLDDTGVECNYLAPVHHGLESWGDAMPKRGHYSLMQPTISAIFDTRQGEVSLLKWAGKLNESADQPYYSYLKNNWKEMFFSAGDALGEFRGFWDKALKDGVYYSKLATVNVSFSGDIIEAATKVTKPAKDGIEISFFETVNMGNGQYSENPWLHEMPNPVDRTAWGNHMQIPIWFNGDKDFITFNDLEDGDKVEFEANGNKKEIAVVSTFGQMRETVAVPLGYGRKFAGMVGSNVGVDVNDMLQDSDGLTQYFLTGVKVSEKIGKDDDFAHVQYHHTIGVTAKDSKTGEMKNADESALPDSFWKDVFGVEGFQGALTDRSVIFRSNLKEVKEHVEELKEKREEFKHLNEQQIYHGYDELYAMGHHWGMHIDTNLCTGCGSCTIACMAENNVPVVGKHEIHRHHEMSWIRIDRYFYGDVENPNTVYQPMMCQHCDNAPCENVCPVNATNHSSEGLNQMVYNRCIGTRYCANNCPYKVRRFNWLDYTTADIFYENEPALRSSDWLEMMGEDNEIFGSDPLTRMVLNPDVTVRSRGVIEKCSFCVQRIQEGKLNAKKEQRKLREDDVVTACQGACPTGAIVFGDMNDKENELNKRTESPLTYIALEETNVRSSVCYTMKVNNRNEEFNA
;
A
#
# COMPACT_ATOMS: atom_id res chain seq x y z
N MET A 1 9.47 6.66 21.51
CA MET A 1 9.09 5.93 20.28
C MET A 1 8.06 4.88 20.68
N SER A 2 6.97 4.75 19.94
CA SER A 2 6.01 3.63 20.15
C SER A 2 6.73 2.30 19.89
N ARG A 3 6.28 1.21 20.50
CA ARG A 3 6.72 -0.14 20.12
C ARG A 3 5.54 -0.86 19.50
N HIS A 4 5.69 -1.30 18.25
CA HIS A 4 4.69 -2.12 17.57
C HIS A 4 5.10 -3.59 17.60
N ILE A 5 4.24 -4.45 18.14
CA ILE A 5 4.45 -5.90 18.21
C ILE A 5 3.33 -6.56 17.43
N GLN A 6 3.69 -7.21 16.32
CA GLN A 6 2.74 -7.87 15.44
C GLN A 6 2.72 -9.37 15.71
N VAL A 7 1.54 -9.95 15.85
CA VAL A 7 1.34 -11.41 15.93
C VAL A 7 0.66 -11.84 14.63
N GLU A 8 1.33 -12.64 13.81
CA GLU A 8 0.83 -13.01 12.47
C GLU A 8 1.55 -14.24 11.90
N SER A 9 1.03 -14.77 10.78
CA SER A 9 1.55 -15.94 10.07
C SER A 9 2.45 -15.58 8.89
N PHE A 10 2.01 -14.66 8.04
CA PHE A 10 2.74 -14.18 6.87
C PHE A 10 3.24 -12.75 7.08
N MET A 11 4.14 -12.27 6.23
CA MET A 11 4.63 -10.89 6.30
C MET A 11 3.57 -9.93 5.74
N SER A 12 2.86 -9.24 6.61
CA SER A 12 1.93 -8.18 6.21
C SER A 12 2.61 -6.81 6.13
N LEU A 13 1.91 -5.80 5.59
CA LEU A 13 2.41 -4.41 5.61
C LEU A 13 2.51 -3.86 7.04
N THR A 14 1.64 -4.29 7.95
CA THR A 14 1.71 -3.90 9.37
C THR A 14 2.87 -4.59 10.06
N GLY A 15 3.09 -5.88 9.78
CA GLY A 15 4.19 -6.65 10.32
C GLY A 15 5.56 -6.19 9.84
N SER A 16 5.70 -5.84 8.56
CA SER A 16 6.95 -5.30 8.03
C SER A 16 7.34 -3.96 8.68
N ASN A 17 6.37 -3.24 9.24
CA ASN A 17 6.58 -2.01 9.99
C ASN A 17 6.61 -2.21 11.52
N ALA A 18 6.53 -3.45 12.01
CA ALA A 18 6.63 -3.77 13.43
C ALA A 18 8.08 -3.78 13.93
N ASP A 19 8.27 -3.43 15.20
CA ASP A 19 9.58 -3.54 15.85
C ASP A 19 9.91 -5.00 16.19
N ASN A 20 8.89 -5.74 16.62
CA ASN A 20 8.96 -7.17 16.91
C ASN A 20 7.78 -7.87 16.24
N ARG A 21 8.02 -9.09 15.76
CA ARG A 21 6.99 -9.97 15.21
C ARG A 21 7.00 -11.30 15.95
N ILE A 22 5.83 -11.82 16.26
CA ILE A 22 5.63 -13.14 16.87
C ILE A 22 4.94 -14.02 15.83
N LEU A 23 5.65 -15.03 15.34
CA LEU A 23 5.15 -15.93 14.32
C LEU A 23 4.24 -16.99 14.94
N VAL A 24 3.02 -17.06 14.42
CA VAL A 24 2.01 -18.07 14.78
C VAL A 24 1.32 -18.55 13.51
N LYS A 25 0.86 -19.80 13.47
CA LYS A 25 -0.02 -20.24 12.39
C LYS A 25 -1.37 -19.52 12.48
N PRO A 26 -2.12 -19.34 11.36
CA PRO A 26 -3.45 -18.73 11.39
C PRO A 26 -4.38 -19.35 12.45
N SER A 27 -4.39 -20.68 12.56
CA SER A 27 -5.20 -21.41 13.54
C SER A 27 -4.75 -21.22 15.01
N GLU A 28 -3.51 -20.77 15.24
CA GLU A 28 -2.93 -20.52 16.56
C GLU A 28 -3.24 -19.11 17.09
N GLN A 29 -3.74 -18.18 16.27
CA GLN A 29 -3.98 -16.80 16.71
C GLN A 29 -4.99 -16.70 17.86
N GLY A 30 -6.03 -17.54 17.83
CA GLY A 30 -6.97 -17.67 18.93
C GLY A 30 -6.29 -18.13 20.23
N ALA A 31 -5.40 -19.13 20.15
CA ALA A 31 -4.61 -19.59 21.28
C ALA A 31 -3.66 -18.50 21.82
N ALA A 32 -3.05 -17.71 20.94
CA ALA A 32 -2.22 -16.57 21.32
C ALA A 32 -3.00 -15.50 22.11
N ILE A 33 -4.23 -15.19 21.71
CA ILE A 33 -5.12 -14.26 22.44
C ILE A 33 -5.48 -14.81 23.82
N VAL A 34 -5.85 -16.09 23.91
CA VAL A 34 -6.18 -16.75 25.20
C VAL A 34 -4.97 -16.75 26.13
N HIS A 35 -3.79 -17.08 25.62
CA HIS A 35 -2.56 -17.05 26.40
C HIS A 35 -2.25 -15.65 26.94
N LEU A 36 -2.29 -14.63 26.08
CA LEU A 36 -2.07 -13.24 26.48
C LEU A 36 -3.08 -12.78 27.53
N TYR A 37 -4.36 -13.10 27.33
CA TYR A 37 -5.41 -12.83 28.33
C TYR A 37 -5.08 -13.50 29.66
N ASN A 38 -4.71 -14.78 29.66
CA ASN A 38 -4.42 -15.54 30.88
C ASN A 38 -3.23 -14.94 31.66
N GLU A 39 -2.17 -14.50 30.98
CA GLU A 39 -1.04 -13.84 31.64
C GLU A 39 -1.45 -12.51 32.29
N LEU A 40 -2.35 -11.75 31.68
CA LEU A 40 -2.89 -10.51 32.24
C LEU A 40 -3.90 -10.78 33.37
N ALA A 41 -4.73 -11.82 33.25
CA ALA A 41 -5.75 -12.21 34.22
C ALA A 41 -5.14 -12.62 35.56
N LYS A 42 -3.97 -13.28 35.55
CA LYS A 42 -3.18 -13.60 36.77
C LYS A 42 -2.91 -12.37 37.63
N ILE A 43 -2.83 -11.19 37.01
CA ILE A 43 -2.44 -9.94 37.66
C ILE A 43 -3.66 -9.08 37.98
N SER A 44 -4.68 -9.07 37.11
CA SER A 44 -5.93 -8.35 37.38
C SER A 44 -6.84 -9.06 38.40
N GLY A 45 -6.63 -10.36 38.63
CA GLY A 45 -7.50 -11.19 39.45
C GLY A 45 -8.75 -11.67 38.72
N ASP A 46 -8.81 -11.52 37.40
CA ASP A 46 -9.86 -12.09 36.56
C ASP A 46 -9.74 -13.63 36.48
N GLN A 47 -10.84 -14.30 36.14
CA GLN A 47 -10.85 -15.74 35.96
C GLN A 47 -10.00 -16.15 34.75
N ALA A 48 -9.07 -17.09 34.96
CA ALA A 48 -8.29 -17.70 33.90
C ALA A 48 -9.15 -18.62 33.01
N LEU A 49 -8.89 -18.59 31.71
CA LEU A 49 -9.50 -19.44 30.70
C LEU A 49 -8.70 -20.74 30.51
N THR A 50 -9.32 -21.73 29.87
CA THR A 50 -8.63 -22.97 29.50
C THR A 50 -7.55 -22.69 28.47
N GLU A 51 -6.31 -23.06 28.80
CA GLU A 51 -5.15 -22.89 27.92
C GLU A 51 -5.29 -23.72 26.65
N LEU A 52 -4.91 -23.14 25.51
CA LEU A 52 -4.87 -23.82 24.21
C LEU A 52 -3.41 -24.13 23.82
N GLU A 53 -3.22 -25.10 22.94
CA GLU A 53 -1.90 -25.42 22.41
C GLU A 53 -1.36 -24.23 21.60
N LEU A 54 -0.08 -23.92 21.79
CA LEU A 54 0.60 -22.81 21.11
C LEU A 54 2.09 -23.13 21.07
N ASN A 55 2.77 -22.75 19.98
CA ASN A 55 4.21 -22.93 19.88
C ASN A 55 4.98 -22.21 21.02
N GLU A 56 6.06 -22.84 21.49
CA GLU A 56 6.79 -22.39 22.70
C GLU A 56 7.48 -21.02 22.52
N LYS A 57 7.93 -20.70 21.31
CA LYS A 57 8.49 -19.38 20.97
C LYS A 57 7.42 -18.29 21.18
N ALA A 58 6.22 -18.50 20.65
CA ALA A 58 5.11 -17.57 20.81
C ALA A 58 4.64 -17.44 22.26
N LYS A 59 4.53 -18.55 23.01
CA LYS A 59 4.20 -18.50 24.46
C LYS A 59 5.20 -17.63 25.24
N SER A 60 6.49 -17.85 25.02
CA SER A 60 7.55 -17.12 25.71
C SER A 60 7.50 -15.62 25.38
N ALA A 61 7.35 -15.30 24.09
CA ALA A 61 7.19 -13.94 23.60
C ALA A 61 5.93 -13.23 24.14
N LEU A 62 4.78 -13.91 24.17
CA LEU A 62 3.52 -13.34 24.67
C LEU A 62 3.51 -13.15 26.19
N SER A 63 4.17 -14.04 26.93
CA SER A 63 4.40 -13.87 28.37
C SER A 63 5.24 -12.62 28.68
N LEU A 64 6.22 -12.31 27.81
CA LEU A 64 6.96 -11.05 27.90
C LEU A 64 6.09 -9.85 27.50
N LEU A 65 5.32 -9.97 26.41
CA LEU A 65 4.39 -8.93 25.95
C LEU A 65 3.40 -8.52 27.05
N ALA A 66 2.83 -9.47 27.79
CA ALA A 66 1.91 -9.20 28.89
C ALA A 66 2.55 -8.26 29.94
N LYS A 67 3.83 -8.47 30.28
CA LYS A 67 4.57 -7.61 31.22
C LYS A 67 4.78 -6.21 30.66
N GLU A 68 5.15 -6.09 29.38
CA GLU A 68 5.33 -4.78 28.73
C GLU A 68 4.01 -3.99 28.65
N LEU A 69 2.91 -4.66 28.28
CA LEU A 69 1.59 -4.04 28.22
C LEU A 69 1.13 -3.52 29.59
N LEU A 70 1.38 -4.29 30.66
CA LEU A 70 1.08 -3.88 32.03
C LEU A 70 1.93 -2.70 32.50
N ALA A 71 3.21 -2.67 32.13
CA ALA A 71 4.08 -1.52 32.40
C ALA A 71 3.60 -0.25 31.68
N ALA A 72 2.91 -0.41 30.54
CA ALA A 72 2.33 0.66 29.74
C ALA A 72 0.81 0.85 29.94
N LYS A 73 0.25 0.45 31.10
CA LYS A 73 -1.19 0.54 31.40
C LYS A 73 -1.77 1.93 31.09
N GLY A 74 -2.89 1.98 30.36
CA GLY A 74 -3.56 3.22 29.92
C GLY A 74 -2.85 3.99 28.80
N LYS A 75 -1.71 3.48 28.31
CA LYS A 75 -0.92 4.03 27.19
C LYS A 75 -0.54 2.94 26.19
N SER A 76 -1.27 1.82 26.21
CA SER A 76 -1.09 0.69 25.31
C SER A 76 -2.38 0.47 24.52
N LEU A 77 -2.31 -0.39 23.49
CA LEU A 77 -3.47 -0.77 22.70
C LEU A 77 -3.25 -2.17 22.16
N VAL A 78 -4.26 -3.02 22.28
CA VAL A 78 -4.30 -4.34 21.63
C VAL A 78 -5.41 -4.33 20.58
N VAL A 79 -5.08 -4.69 19.35
CA VAL A 79 -6.02 -4.73 18.21
C VAL A 79 -6.03 -6.13 17.62
N CYS A 80 -7.17 -6.57 17.10
CA CYS A 80 -7.34 -7.86 16.45
C CYS A 80 -8.01 -7.67 15.09
N GLY A 81 -7.40 -8.24 14.05
CA GLY A 81 -7.91 -8.20 12.67
C GLY A 81 -8.78 -9.38 12.29
N ASN A 82 -9.15 -10.25 13.24
CA ASN A 82 -9.83 -11.51 12.93
C ASN A 82 -11.35 -11.33 12.89
N ASN A 83 -12.00 -11.96 11.92
CA ASN A 83 -13.45 -12.01 11.81
C ASN A 83 -14.06 -13.11 12.71
N ASN A 84 -13.74 -13.04 14.01
CA ASN A 84 -14.22 -13.96 15.04
C ASN A 84 -14.68 -13.17 16.28
N VAL A 85 -15.97 -13.26 16.60
CA VAL A 85 -16.58 -12.49 17.70
C VAL A 85 -15.98 -12.87 19.06
N GLY A 86 -15.64 -14.14 19.30
CA GLY A 86 -15.02 -14.57 20.56
C GLY A 86 -13.66 -13.91 20.78
N GLU A 87 -12.82 -13.90 19.74
CA GLU A 87 -11.51 -13.26 19.77
C GLU A 87 -11.61 -11.74 19.98
N GLN A 88 -12.54 -11.07 19.28
CA GLN A 88 -12.81 -9.64 19.46
C GLN A 88 -13.29 -9.30 20.88
N VAL A 89 -14.15 -10.13 21.49
CA VAL A 89 -14.60 -9.95 22.88
C VAL A 89 -13.43 -10.09 23.87
N LEU A 90 -12.56 -11.08 23.69
CA LEU A 90 -11.38 -11.26 24.55
C LEU A 90 -10.40 -10.09 24.43
N VAL A 91 -10.17 -9.58 23.22
CA VAL A 91 -9.29 -8.42 23.00
C VAL A 91 -9.86 -7.15 23.62
N ASN A 92 -11.18 -6.95 23.56
CA ASN A 92 -11.84 -5.88 24.29
C ASN A 92 -11.68 -6.02 25.80
N LYS A 93 -11.74 -7.25 26.34
CA LYS A 93 -11.44 -7.50 27.76
C LYS A 93 -9.97 -7.26 28.11
N ILE A 94 -9.04 -7.59 27.24
CA ILE A 94 -7.61 -7.27 27.43
C ILE A 94 -7.43 -5.75 27.54
N ASN A 95 -8.05 -4.96 26.65
CA ASN A 95 -8.01 -3.50 26.71
C ASN A 95 -8.70 -2.94 27.97
N ASP A 96 -9.76 -3.59 28.47
CA ASP A 96 -10.39 -3.27 29.76
C ASP A 96 -9.41 -3.47 30.94
N ILE A 97 -8.73 -4.63 31.01
CA ILE A 97 -7.71 -4.93 32.03
C ILE A 97 -6.59 -3.89 32.01
N LEU A 98 -6.15 -3.50 30.81
CA LEU A 98 -5.12 -2.49 30.58
C LEU A 98 -5.61 -1.05 30.80
N GLY A 99 -6.89 -0.83 31.11
CA GLY A 99 -7.44 0.51 31.35
C GLY A 99 -7.45 1.40 30.11
N ASN A 100 -7.51 0.79 28.91
CA ASN A 100 -7.46 1.48 27.63
C ASN A 100 -8.84 2.01 27.19
N ILE A 101 -9.94 1.42 27.70
CA ILE A 101 -11.31 1.86 27.39
C ILE A 101 -11.54 3.26 27.96
N GLY A 102 -11.91 4.21 27.10
CA GLY A 102 -12.14 5.62 27.45
C GLY A 102 -10.86 6.46 27.60
N THR A 103 -9.68 5.87 27.40
CA THR A 103 -8.39 6.58 27.39
C THR A 103 -7.72 6.51 26.03
N THR A 104 -7.37 5.30 25.58
CA THR A 104 -6.75 5.04 24.27
C THR A 104 -7.78 4.56 23.25
N VAL A 105 -8.81 3.85 23.69
CA VAL A 105 -9.95 3.42 22.87
C VAL A 105 -11.12 4.39 23.11
N ASP A 106 -11.45 5.20 22.11
CA ASP A 106 -12.59 6.10 22.14
C ASP A 106 -13.83 5.50 21.47
N PHE A 107 -14.94 5.51 22.20
CA PHE A 107 -16.27 5.09 21.72
C PHE A 107 -17.19 6.29 21.42
N THR A 108 -16.75 7.51 21.72
CA THR A 108 -17.46 8.75 21.42
C THR A 108 -17.49 8.98 19.92
N GLU A 109 -16.31 9.03 19.29
CA GLU A 109 -16.14 9.20 17.84
C GLU A 109 -15.96 7.86 17.11
N ALA A 110 -16.88 6.92 17.35
CA ALA A 110 -16.82 5.58 16.76
C ALA A 110 -16.71 5.64 15.22
N SER A 111 -15.84 4.79 14.65
CA SER A 111 -15.70 4.65 13.19
C SER A 111 -16.92 3.95 12.58
N PHE A 112 -17.40 4.46 11.45
CA PHE A 112 -18.51 3.91 10.67
C PHE A 112 -18.08 3.47 9.26
N GLN A 113 -16.77 3.38 9.01
CA GLN A 113 -16.25 3.01 7.68
C GLN A 113 -16.52 1.55 7.29
N ARG A 114 -16.89 0.69 8.25
CA ARG A 114 -17.26 -0.72 8.05
C ARG A 114 -18.41 -1.08 9.00
N GLN A 115 -19.56 -1.43 8.43
CA GLN A 115 -20.79 -1.77 9.18
C GLN A 115 -21.56 -2.95 8.57
N GLY A 116 -20.94 -3.69 7.65
CA GLY A 116 -21.57 -4.87 7.04
C GLY A 116 -21.71 -6.03 8.03
N ASP A 117 -22.70 -6.89 7.82
CA ASP A 117 -22.91 -8.13 8.55
C ASP A 117 -23.26 -9.26 7.56
N GLU A 118 -22.37 -10.24 7.43
CA GLU A 118 -22.54 -11.36 6.52
C GLU A 118 -23.74 -12.24 6.88
N ARG A 119 -24.20 -12.21 8.14
CA ARG A 119 -25.40 -12.94 8.58
C ARG A 119 -26.66 -12.34 7.98
N GLU A 120 -26.73 -11.02 7.85
CA GLU A 120 -27.84 -10.35 7.17
C GLU A 120 -27.85 -10.67 5.67
N MET A 121 -26.67 -10.75 5.05
CA MET A 121 -26.55 -11.19 3.65
C MET A 121 -26.97 -12.66 3.47
N ASN A 122 -26.55 -13.53 4.40
CA ASN A 122 -26.99 -14.93 4.45
C ASN A 122 -28.52 -15.04 4.57
N ASP A 123 -29.14 -14.19 5.37
CA ASP A 123 -30.60 -14.16 5.54
C ASP A 123 -31.31 -13.63 4.28
N LEU A 124 -30.79 -12.58 3.64
CA LEU A 124 -31.29 -12.10 2.35
C LEU A 124 -31.29 -13.21 1.29
N VAL A 125 -30.21 -14.00 1.20
CA VAL A 125 -30.12 -15.16 0.29
C VAL A 125 -31.19 -16.21 0.60
N LYS A 126 -31.45 -16.50 1.88
CA LYS A 126 -32.54 -17.42 2.28
C LYS A 126 -33.91 -16.87 1.88
N GLU A 127 -34.15 -15.58 2.08
CA GLU A 127 -35.41 -14.93 1.70
C GLU A 127 -35.66 -14.98 0.19
N MET A 128 -34.65 -14.62 -0.61
CA MET A 128 -34.69 -14.76 -2.08
C MET A 128 -34.95 -16.20 -2.50
N THR A 129 -34.24 -17.16 -1.89
CA THR A 129 -34.41 -18.59 -2.19
C THR A 129 -35.82 -19.09 -1.90
N SER A 130 -36.45 -18.56 -0.85
CA SER A 130 -37.82 -18.89 -0.43
C SER A 130 -38.90 -18.15 -1.24
N GLY A 131 -38.52 -17.24 -2.14
CA GLY A 131 -39.46 -16.46 -2.96
C GLY A 131 -40.13 -15.30 -2.22
N LYS A 132 -39.58 -14.86 -1.08
CA LYS A 132 -40.11 -13.71 -0.31
C LYS A 132 -39.70 -12.35 -0.88
N VAL A 133 -38.68 -12.33 -1.75
CA VAL A 133 -38.12 -11.11 -2.33
C VAL A 133 -38.63 -10.97 -3.78
N ASP A 134 -39.46 -9.96 -4.03
CA ASP A 134 -39.93 -9.63 -5.38
C ASP A 134 -38.91 -8.79 -6.17
N ALA A 135 -38.19 -7.89 -5.49
CA ALA A 135 -37.20 -6.99 -6.10
C ALA A 135 -35.95 -6.83 -5.23
N VAL A 136 -34.79 -6.72 -5.88
CA VAL A 136 -33.48 -6.45 -5.23
C VAL A 136 -32.71 -5.39 -6.02
N PHE A 137 -32.05 -4.50 -5.28
CA PHE A 137 -31.26 -3.39 -5.81
C PHE A 137 -29.84 -3.50 -5.26
N PHE A 138 -28.84 -3.50 -6.14
CA PHE A 138 -27.42 -3.48 -5.78
C PHE A 138 -26.89 -2.09 -6.11
N LEU A 139 -26.53 -1.31 -5.08
CA LEU A 139 -25.91 0.01 -5.25
C LEU A 139 -24.42 -0.10 -4.97
N GLU A 140 -23.61 0.02 -6.02
CA GLU A 140 -22.14 -0.04 -5.98
C GLU A 140 -21.61 -1.25 -5.21
N ALA A 141 -22.31 -2.39 -5.33
CA ALA A 141 -22.00 -3.63 -4.62
C ALA A 141 -21.89 -4.79 -5.61
N ASN A 142 -20.84 -5.61 -5.47
CA ASN A 142 -20.58 -6.75 -6.34
C ASN A 142 -20.60 -8.12 -5.60
N PRO A 143 -21.68 -8.48 -4.89
CA PRO A 143 -21.76 -9.71 -4.11
C PRO A 143 -21.72 -10.99 -4.96
N VAL A 144 -21.92 -10.92 -6.27
CA VAL A 144 -21.71 -12.09 -7.13
C VAL A 144 -20.23 -12.46 -7.25
N TYR A 145 -19.32 -11.53 -6.93
CA TYR A 145 -17.88 -11.76 -6.92
C TYR A 145 -17.31 -11.96 -5.51
N ASP A 146 -17.58 -11.03 -4.59
CA ASP A 146 -16.87 -10.91 -3.30
C ASP A 146 -17.50 -11.70 -2.14
N TYR A 147 -18.76 -12.12 -2.26
CA TYR A 147 -19.46 -12.86 -1.21
C TYR A 147 -19.11 -14.35 -1.24
N VAL A 148 -18.76 -14.92 -0.08
CA VAL A 148 -18.45 -16.35 0.09
C VAL A 148 -19.57 -17.26 -0.44
N GLY A 149 -20.82 -16.88 -0.20
CA GLY A 149 -21.99 -17.62 -0.66
C GLY A 149 -22.39 -17.36 -2.12
N LYS A 150 -21.51 -16.80 -2.97
CA LYS A 150 -21.85 -16.35 -4.34
C LYS A 150 -22.57 -17.38 -5.20
N ALA A 151 -22.24 -18.67 -5.08
CA ALA A 151 -22.94 -19.73 -5.81
C ALA A 151 -24.43 -19.80 -5.43
N LYS A 152 -24.74 -19.77 -4.12
CA LYS A 152 -26.12 -19.76 -3.62
C LYS A 152 -26.83 -18.44 -3.93
N LEU A 153 -26.10 -17.32 -3.90
CA LEU A 153 -26.64 -16.03 -4.30
C LEU A 153 -27.09 -16.05 -5.76
N LYS A 154 -26.27 -16.57 -6.69
CA LYS A 154 -26.66 -16.72 -8.10
C LYS A 154 -27.93 -17.55 -8.29
N GLU A 155 -28.02 -18.69 -7.61
CA GLU A 155 -29.22 -19.53 -7.62
C GLU A 155 -30.46 -18.80 -7.06
N ALA A 156 -30.27 -18.03 -5.98
CA ALA A 156 -31.34 -17.26 -5.36
C ALA A 156 -31.81 -16.11 -6.27
N LEU A 157 -30.88 -15.42 -6.93
CA LEU A 157 -31.18 -14.35 -7.90
C LEU A 157 -31.99 -14.85 -9.10
N ALA A 158 -31.86 -16.11 -9.49
CA ALA A 158 -32.70 -16.68 -10.55
C ALA A 158 -34.20 -16.71 -10.20
N LYS A 159 -34.55 -16.60 -8.90
CA LYS A 159 -35.95 -16.60 -8.42
C LYS A 159 -36.53 -15.21 -8.22
N VAL A 160 -35.70 -14.17 -8.16
CA VAL A 160 -36.14 -12.79 -7.97
C VAL A 160 -36.58 -12.20 -9.31
N LYS A 161 -37.78 -11.60 -9.34
CA LYS A 161 -38.40 -11.11 -10.58
C LYS A 161 -37.75 -9.83 -11.10
N THR A 162 -37.36 -8.93 -10.19
CA THR A 162 -36.79 -7.63 -10.55
C THR A 162 -35.45 -7.44 -9.87
N LYS A 163 -34.39 -7.44 -10.67
CA LYS A 163 -33.01 -7.26 -10.21
C LYS A 163 -32.42 -6.04 -10.89
N VAL A 164 -31.95 -5.08 -10.10
CA VAL A 164 -31.41 -3.82 -10.61
C VAL A 164 -30.00 -3.63 -10.08
N SER A 165 -29.04 -3.45 -10.97
CA SER A 165 -27.69 -2.99 -10.61
C SER A 165 -27.58 -1.49 -10.85
N LEU A 166 -27.08 -0.78 -9.84
CA LEU A 166 -26.73 0.63 -9.85
C LEU A 166 -25.22 0.75 -9.63
N GLY A 167 -24.45 0.83 -10.71
CA GLY A 167 -22.99 0.91 -10.67
C GLY A 167 -22.41 1.78 -11.79
N TYR A 168 -21.11 2.08 -11.73
CA TYR A 168 -20.41 2.87 -12.76
C TYR A 168 -20.20 2.08 -14.05
N SER A 169 -19.98 0.78 -13.92
CA SER A 169 -19.63 -0.15 -14.98
C SER A 169 -20.47 -1.43 -14.85
N LEU A 170 -20.42 -2.27 -15.89
CA LEU A 170 -21.00 -3.61 -15.82
C LEU A 170 -20.05 -4.54 -15.05
N ASP A 171 -20.47 -4.97 -13.86
CA ASP A 171 -19.75 -5.90 -13.01
C ASP A 171 -20.38 -7.30 -12.97
N ASP A 172 -19.77 -8.22 -12.22
CA ASP A 172 -20.21 -9.62 -12.12
C ASP A 172 -21.65 -9.74 -11.60
N THR A 173 -22.10 -8.80 -10.75
CA THR A 173 -23.47 -8.73 -10.23
C THR A 173 -24.45 -8.13 -11.23
N GLY A 174 -24.03 -7.11 -11.96
CA GLY A 174 -24.81 -6.46 -13.02
C GLY A 174 -25.20 -7.43 -14.12
N VAL A 175 -24.31 -8.36 -14.48
CA VAL A 175 -24.59 -9.42 -15.48
C VAL A 175 -25.75 -10.32 -15.06
N GLU A 176 -25.96 -10.54 -13.76
CA GLU A 176 -27.06 -11.37 -13.24
C GLU A 176 -28.37 -10.57 -13.06
N CYS A 177 -28.35 -9.24 -13.26
CA CYS A 177 -29.48 -8.34 -13.08
C CYS A 177 -30.34 -8.19 -14.35
N ASN A 178 -31.60 -7.78 -14.18
CA ASN A 178 -32.51 -7.52 -15.30
C ASN A 178 -32.34 -6.12 -15.88
N TYR A 179 -31.97 -5.18 -15.02
CA TYR A 179 -31.80 -3.77 -15.37
C TYR A 179 -30.45 -3.28 -14.87
N LEU A 180 -29.78 -2.53 -15.74
CA LEU A 180 -28.60 -1.75 -15.41
C LEU A 180 -29.03 -0.29 -15.35
N ALA A 181 -28.78 0.36 -14.21
CA ALA A 181 -29.07 1.77 -13.99
C ALA A 181 -27.75 2.48 -13.65
N PRO A 182 -26.98 2.90 -14.67
CA PRO A 182 -25.68 3.52 -14.46
C PRO A 182 -25.77 4.77 -13.57
N VAL A 183 -24.90 4.84 -12.57
CA VAL A 183 -24.84 5.97 -11.61
C VAL A 183 -23.73 6.96 -11.96
N HIS A 184 -23.85 8.19 -11.45
CA HIS A 184 -22.81 9.22 -11.53
C HIS A 184 -21.62 8.84 -10.67
N HIS A 185 -20.39 9.03 -11.14
CA HIS A 185 -19.21 8.98 -10.28
C HIS A 185 -19.30 10.01 -9.15
N GLY A 186 -18.60 9.79 -8.04
CA GLY A 186 -18.62 10.73 -6.91
C GLY A 186 -18.23 12.16 -7.27
N LEU A 187 -17.35 12.34 -8.27
CA LEU A 187 -16.96 13.66 -8.79
C LEU A 187 -18.04 14.34 -9.67
N GLU A 188 -19.10 13.63 -10.01
CA GLU A 188 -20.22 14.10 -10.85
C GLU A 188 -21.52 14.27 -10.04
N SER A 189 -21.49 13.97 -8.74
CA SER A 189 -22.69 13.93 -7.91
C SER A 189 -22.55 14.71 -6.60
N TRP A 190 -23.70 15.13 -6.08
CA TRP A 190 -23.81 15.67 -4.73
C TRP A 190 -23.93 14.52 -3.74
N GLY A 191 -23.41 14.65 -2.53
CA GLY A 191 -23.58 13.63 -1.50
C GLY A 191 -23.03 14.06 -0.16
N ASP A 192 -23.14 13.18 0.82
CA ASP A 192 -22.51 13.31 2.12
C ASP A 192 -22.07 11.95 2.65
N ALA A 193 -21.12 11.99 3.58
CA ALA A 193 -20.66 10.80 4.29
C ALA A 193 -20.40 11.13 5.76
N MET A 194 -20.59 10.14 6.63
CA MET A 194 -20.23 10.23 8.05
C MET A 194 -19.23 9.11 8.38
N PRO A 195 -17.93 9.26 8.05
CA PRO A 195 -16.94 8.21 8.28
C PRO A 195 -16.70 7.89 9.76
N LYS A 196 -16.90 8.87 10.64
CA LYS A 196 -16.90 8.70 12.10
C LYS A 196 -18.12 9.38 12.66
N ARG A 197 -18.62 8.89 13.79
CA ARG A 197 -19.74 9.53 14.49
C ARG A 197 -19.43 11.01 14.67
N GLY A 198 -20.35 11.86 14.23
CA GLY A 198 -20.27 13.32 14.35
C GLY A 198 -19.27 14.02 13.41
N HIS A 199 -18.57 13.29 12.55
CA HIS A 199 -17.70 13.85 11.51
C HIS A 199 -18.38 13.66 10.17
N TYR A 200 -18.81 14.74 9.55
CA TYR A 200 -19.53 14.74 8.28
C TYR A 200 -18.66 15.37 7.19
N SER A 201 -18.73 14.83 5.98
CA SER A 201 -18.13 15.41 4.78
C SER A 201 -19.18 15.57 3.69
N LEU A 202 -19.06 16.63 2.89
CA LEU A 202 -19.89 16.89 1.73
C LEU A 202 -19.15 16.51 0.46
N MET A 203 -19.79 15.70 -0.37
CA MET A 203 -19.34 15.40 -1.74
C MET A 203 -19.91 16.44 -2.69
N GLN A 204 -19.04 17.08 -3.47
CA GLN A 204 -19.38 18.15 -4.39
C GLN A 204 -19.01 17.75 -5.81
N PRO A 205 -19.92 17.89 -6.79
CA PRO A 205 -19.59 17.63 -8.18
C PRO A 205 -18.57 18.65 -8.68
N THR A 206 -17.44 18.18 -9.21
CA THR A 206 -16.39 19.00 -9.83
C THR A 206 -16.52 19.05 -11.35
N ILE A 207 -17.32 18.16 -11.92
CA ILE A 207 -17.67 18.11 -13.34
C ILE A 207 -19.15 17.75 -13.52
N SER A 208 -19.74 18.14 -14.65
CA SER A 208 -21.07 17.65 -15.03
C SER A 208 -20.99 16.18 -15.46
N ALA A 209 -22.09 15.43 -15.32
CA ALA A 209 -22.14 14.05 -15.76
C ALA A 209 -21.69 13.91 -17.22
N ILE A 210 -20.64 13.12 -17.45
CA ILE A 210 -20.04 12.92 -18.77
C ILE A 210 -20.97 12.08 -19.65
N PHE A 211 -21.60 11.09 -19.05
CA PHE A 211 -22.54 10.18 -19.70
C PHE A 211 -23.98 10.47 -19.27
N ASP A 212 -24.96 9.96 -20.04
CA ASP A 212 -26.39 10.02 -19.69
C ASP A 212 -26.71 9.00 -18.59
N THR A 213 -26.21 9.30 -17.39
CA THR A 213 -26.38 8.49 -16.18
C THR A 213 -27.30 9.19 -15.19
N ARG A 214 -27.65 8.51 -14.10
CA ARG A 214 -28.47 9.10 -13.04
C ARG A 214 -27.93 8.70 -11.69
N GLN A 215 -27.62 9.69 -10.85
CA GLN A 215 -27.26 9.46 -9.45
C GLN A 215 -28.17 8.44 -8.75
N GLY A 216 -27.58 7.50 -8.01
CA GLY A 216 -28.30 6.40 -7.35
C GLY A 216 -29.41 6.91 -6.42
N GLU A 217 -29.13 7.94 -5.64
CA GLU A 217 -30.08 8.53 -4.70
C GLU A 217 -31.23 9.26 -5.40
N VAL A 218 -30.99 9.85 -6.58
CA VAL A 218 -32.07 10.40 -7.42
C VAL A 218 -33.00 9.28 -7.88
N SER A 219 -32.43 8.14 -8.31
CA SER A 219 -33.21 6.95 -8.70
C SER A 219 -34.06 6.44 -7.53
N LEU A 220 -33.47 6.30 -6.34
CA LEU A 220 -34.18 5.84 -5.14
C LEU A 220 -35.30 6.81 -4.73
N LEU A 221 -35.04 8.12 -4.71
CA LEU A 221 -36.06 9.13 -4.41
C LEU A 221 -37.20 9.13 -5.44
N LYS A 222 -36.87 8.92 -6.73
CA LYS A 222 -37.88 8.85 -7.80
C LYS A 222 -38.77 7.62 -7.62
N TRP A 223 -38.18 6.45 -7.41
CA TRP A 223 -38.93 5.21 -7.20
C TRP A 223 -39.75 5.23 -5.91
N ALA A 224 -39.28 5.93 -4.88
CA ALA A 224 -40.04 6.18 -3.65
C ALA A 224 -41.14 7.23 -3.78
N GLY A 225 -41.27 7.92 -4.92
CA GLY A 225 -42.23 9.01 -5.12
C GLY A 225 -41.95 10.26 -4.27
N LYS A 226 -40.69 10.45 -3.87
CA LYS A 226 -40.22 11.54 -3.00
C LYS A 226 -39.39 12.60 -3.72
N LEU A 227 -39.04 12.37 -4.98
CA LEU A 227 -38.25 13.31 -5.78
C LEU A 227 -39.08 14.54 -6.14
N ASN A 228 -38.56 15.74 -5.84
CA ASN A 228 -39.10 16.97 -6.38
C ASN A 228 -38.60 17.18 -7.82
N GLU A 229 -39.32 16.67 -8.81
CA GLU A 229 -38.94 16.73 -10.22
C GLU A 229 -38.95 18.17 -10.80
N SER A 230 -39.57 19.13 -10.11
CA SER A 230 -39.60 20.53 -10.54
C SER A 230 -38.34 21.32 -10.12
N ALA A 231 -37.48 20.75 -9.28
CA ALA A 231 -36.23 21.39 -8.88
C ALA A 231 -35.14 21.15 -9.94
N ASP A 232 -34.33 22.18 -10.22
CA ASP A 232 -33.22 22.08 -11.18
C ASP A 232 -32.17 21.04 -10.75
N GLN A 233 -31.89 20.95 -9.45
CA GLN A 233 -31.06 19.91 -8.84
C GLN A 233 -31.83 19.25 -7.68
N PRO A 234 -32.62 18.20 -7.96
CA PRO A 234 -33.50 17.59 -6.96
C PRO A 234 -32.76 17.02 -5.75
N TYR A 235 -31.65 16.29 -5.96
CA TYR A 235 -30.92 15.68 -4.86
C TYR A 235 -30.16 16.70 -4.02
N TYR A 236 -29.51 17.70 -4.64
CA TYR A 236 -28.91 18.82 -3.92
C TYR A 236 -29.93 19.51 -3.00
N SER A 237 -31.13 19.74 -3.50
CA SER A 237 -32.22 20.37 -2.71
C SER A 237 -32.64 19.48 -1.54
N TYR A 238 -32.72 18.17 -1.75
CA TYR A 238 -33.00 17.18 -0.71
C TYR A 238 -31.90 17.15 0.36
N LEU A 239 -30.64 17.03 -0.05
CA LEU A 239 -29.46 17.03 0.82
C LEU A 239 -29.39 18.29 1.67
N LYS A 240 -29.53 19.46 1.04
CA LYS A 240 -29.51 20.77 1.73
C LYS A 240 -30.63 20.88 2.76
N ASN A 241 -31.83 20.39 2.45
CA ASN A 241 -32.94 20.40 3.40
C ASN A 241 -32.68 19.43 4.57
N ASN A 242 -32.13 18.24 4.31
CA ASN A 242 -31.76 17.31 5.39
C ASN A 242 -30.70 17.91 6.31
N TRP A 243 -29.66 18.53 5.76
CA TRP A 243 -28.63 19.22 6.55
C TRP A 243 -29.21 20.37 7.38
N LYS A 244 -30.20 21.10 6.84
CA LYS A 244 -30.93 22.11 7.60
C LYS A 244 -31.63 21.49 8.81
N GLU A 245 -32.37 20.40 8.61
CA GLU A 245 -33.09 19.77 9.72
C GLU A 245 -32.16 19.11 10.74
N MET A 246 -31.13 18.41 10.28
CA MET A 246 -30.19 17.68 11.15
C MET A 246 -29.33 18.58 12.02
N PHE A 247 -28.84 19.71 11.48
CA PHE A 247 -27.85 20.53 12.18
C PHE A 247 -28.41 21.89 12.62
N PHE A 248 -29.21 22.55 11.77
CA PHE A 248 -29.67 23.90 12.04
C PHE A 248 -30.96 23.91 12.85
N SER A 249 -32.00 23.18 12.42
CA SER A 249 -33.26 23.06 13.15
C SER A 249 -33.07 22.37 14.51
N ALA A 250 -32.11 21.44 14.61
CA ALA A 250 -31.73 20.77 15.85
C ALA A 250 -30.90 21.65 16.82
N GLY A 251 -30.49 22.85 16.40
CA GLY A 251 -29.72 23.80 17.22
C GLY A 251 -28.23 23.49 17.39
N ASP A 252 -27.68 22.57 16.59
CA ASP A 252 -26.24 22.23 16.59
C ASP A 252 -25.40 23.32 15.88
N ALA A 253 -25.94 23.89 14.79
CA ALA A 253 -25.39 25.05 14.08
C ALA A 253 -26.11 26.36 14.45
N LEU A 254 -25.36 27.47 14.56
CA LEU A 254 -25.86 28.80 14.93
C LEU A 254 -25.76 29.79 13.76
N GLY A 255 -26.53 30.88 13.81
CA GLY A 255 -26.49 31.98 12.83
C GLY A 255 -27.57 31.84 11.76
N GLU A 256 -27.24 32.16 10.50
CA GLU A 256 -28.12 31.95 9.35
C GLU A 256 -27.78 30.64 8.65
N PHE A 257 -28.79 29.84 8.28
CA PHE A 257 -28.58 28.56 7.60
C PHE A 257 -27.74 28.69 6.33
N ARG A 258 -27.91 29.79 5.57
CA ARG A 258 -27.11 30.03 4.36
C ARG A 258 -25.62 30.13 4.67
N GLY A 259 -25.25 30.91 5.69
CA GLY A 259 -23.85 31.04 6.09
C GLY A 259 -23.24 29.73 6.60
N PHE A 260 -24.02 28.94 7.32
CA PHE A 260 -23.64 27.59 7.74
C PHE A 260 -23.38 26.68 6.53
N TRP A 261 -24.34 26.60 5.61
CA TRP A 261 -24.26 25.75 4.42
C TRP A 261 -23.09 26.13 3.51
N ASP A 262 -22.93 27.43 3.22
CA ASP A 262 -21.85 27.92 2.36
C ASP A 262 -20.47 27.67 3.00
N LYS A 263 -20.36 27.75 4.33
CA LYS A 263 -19.13 27.38 5.06
C LYS A 263 -18.86 25.87 5.00
N ALA A 264 -19.88 25.04 5.22
CA ALA A 264 -19.74 23.58 5.17
C ALA A 264 -19.30 23.11 3.77
N LEU A 265 -19.86 23.71 2.71
CA LEU A 265 -19.40 23.44 1.34
C LEU A 265 -17.97 23.89 1.11
N LYS A 266 -17.60 25.09 1.57
CA LYS A 266 -16.25 25.62 1.40
C LYS A 266 -15.19 24.76 2.10
N ASP A 267 -15.46 24.37 3.34
CA ASP A 267 -14.51 23.60 4.15
C ASP A 267 -14.55 22.10 3.79
N GLY A 268 -15.65 21.64 3.16
CA GLY A 268 -15.90 20.24 2.79
C GLY A 268 -16.30 19.33 3.96
N VAL A 269 -16.18 19.79 5.20
CA VAL A 269 -16.43 19.02 6.42
C VAL A 269 -17.25 19.79 7.45
N TYR A 270 -17.97 19.05 8.29
CA TYR A 270 -18.66 19.57 9.47
C TYR A 270 -18.51 18.61 10.65
N TYR A 271 -18.17 19.16 11.82
CA TYR A 271 -18.01 18.40 13.05
C TYR A 271 -19.11 18.77 14.04
N SER A 272 -20.04 17.85 14.28
CA SER A 272 -21.11 18.03 15.26
C SER A 272 -20.60 17.88 16.68
N LYS A 273 -21.24 18.52 17.64
CA LYS A 273 -20.89 18.33 19.06
C LYS A 273 -21.44 17.00 19.57
N LEU A 274 -20.57 16.15 20.07
CA LEU A 274 -20.94 14.87 20.66
C LEU A 274 -20.91 14.92 22.19
N ALA A 275 -21.86 14.24 22.82
CA ALA A 275 -21.77 13.91 24.23
C ALA A 275 -20.79 12.75 24.42
N THR A 276 -19.92 12.84 25.42
CA THR A 276 -18.98 11.78 25.76
C THR A 276 -19.73 10.48 26.07
N VAL A 277 -19.29 9.38 25.45
CA VAL A 277 -19.87 8.05 25.66
C VAL A 277 -18.99 7.28 26.64
N ASN A 278 -19.50 7.06 27.85
CA ASN A 278 -18.84 6.19 28.84
C ASN A 278 -19.27 4.74 28.61
N VAL A 279 -18.32 3.88 28.23
CA VAL A 279 -18.54 2.45 27.99
C VAL A 279 -17.78 1.65 29.05
N SER A 280 -18.41 0.59 29.55
CA SER A 280 -17.78 -0.43 30.40
C SER A 280 -17.88 -1.79 29.75
N PHE A 281 -16.86 -2.62 29.90
CA PHE A 281 -16.89 -3.98 29.38
C PHE A 281 -17.99 -4.82 30.06
N SER A 282 -18.75 -5.58 29.26
CA SER A 282 -19.86 -6.42 29.73
C SER A 282 -19.98 -7.76 28.99
N GLY A 283 -18.95 -8.16 28.24
CA GLY A 283 -18.96 -9.41 27.47
C GLY A 283 -18.76 -10.67 28.33
N ASP A 284 -19.32 -11.79 27.90
CA ASP A 284 -19.10 -13.10 28.52
C ASP A 284 -17.79 -13.72 28.00
N ILE A 285 -16.76 -13.71 28.84
CA ILE A 285 -15.42 -14.24 28.49
C ILE A 285 -15.40 -15.77 28.39
N ILE A 286 -16.28 -16.49 29.09
CA ILE A 286 -16.32 -17.95 29.08
C ILE A 286 -16.95 -18.41 27.77
N GLU A 287 -18.08 -17.80 27.40
CA GLU A 287 -18.70 -18.05 26.10
C GLU A 287 -17.75 -17.67 24.96
N ALA A 288 -17.11 -16.49 25.05
CA ALA A 288 -16.14 -16.05 24.05
C ALA A 288 -15.02 -17.07 23.84
N ALA A 289 -14.43 -17.59 24.92
CA ALA A 289 -13.37 -18.60 24.86
C ALA A 289 -13.77 -19.88 24.13
N THR A 290 -15.06 -20.25 24.12
CA THR A 290 -15.53 -21.44 23.37
C THR A 290 -15.56 -21.24 21.86
N LYS A 291 -15.64 -19.99 21.40
CA LYS A 291 -15.74 -19.58 19.98
C LYS A 291 -14.39 -19.23 19.35
N VAL A 292 -13.36 -19.08 20.16
CA VAL A 292 -12.00 -18.78 19.69
C VAL A 292 -11.50 -19.90 18.77
N THR A 293 -10.75 -19.50 17.74
CA THR A 293 -10.12 -20.42 16.81
C THR A 293 -9.18 -21.38 17.54
N LYS A 294 -9.27 -22.67 17.20
CA LYS A 294 -8.46 -23.72 17.81
C LYS A 294 -7.31 -24.11 16.87
N PRO A 295 -6.10 -24.37 17.40
CA PRO A 295 -4.97 -24.83 16.61
C PRO A 295 -5.30 -26.09 15.80
N ALA A 296 -4.87 -26.11 14.54
CA ALA A 296 -4.89 -27.31 13.73
C ALA A 296 -3.77 -28.27 14.18
N LYS A 297 -4.00 -29.57 14.03
CA LYS A 297 -3.01 -30.58 14.40
C LYS A 297 -1.92 -30.75 13.36
N ASP A 298 -2.31 -30.82 12.08
CA ASP A 298 -1.42 -31.11 10.96
C ASP A 298 -1.92 -30.43 9.67
N GLY A 299 -1.03 -30.28 8.70
CA GLY A 299 -1.33 -29.79 7.35
C GLY A 299 -0.92 -28.33 7.10
N ILE A 300 -0.92 -27.95 5.83
CA ILE A 300 -0.61 -26.58 5.40
C ILE A 300 -1.81 -25.68 5.70
N GLU A 301 -1.55 -24.50 6.23
CA GLU A 301 -2.57 -23.47 6.45
C GLU A 301 -2.44 -22.34 5.43
N ILE A 302 -3.56 -21.81 4.94
CA ILE A 302 -3.59 -20.68 4.02
C ILE A 302 -4.21 -19.47 4.70
N SER A 303 -3.64 -18.28 4.48
CA SER A 303 -4.25 -16.99 4.83
C SER A 303 -4.68 -16.26 3.56
N PHE A 304 -5.90 -15.71 3.56
CA PHE A 304 -6.41 -14.83 2.52
C PHE A 304 -6.41 -13.41 3.04
N PHE A 305 -5.98 -12.43 2.24
CA PHE A 305 -5.88 -11.05 2.70
C PHE A 305 -6.11 -10.04 1.58
N GLU A 306 -6.54 -8.84 1.95
CA GLU A 306 -6.70 -7.71 1.02
C GLU A 306 -5.36 -6.98 0.84
N THR A 307 -5.02 -6.61 -0.40
CA THR A 307 -3.86 -5.74 -0.65
C THR A 307 -4.25 -4.27 -0.60
N VAL A 308 -3.29 -3.40 -0.29
CA VAL A 308 -3.53 -1.95 -0.21
C VAL A 308 -3.93 -1.31 -1.56
N ASN A 309 -3.54 -1.91 -2.68
CA ASN A 309 -3.90 -1.44 -4.02
C ASN A 309 -5.25 -1.98 -4.49
N MET A 310 -5.61 -3.22 -4.17
CA MET A 310 -6.75 -3.90 -4.80
C MET A 310 -7.95 -4.09 -3.88
N GLY A 311 -7.76 -4.10 -2.56
CA GLY A 311 -8.80 -4.50 -1.62
C GLY A 311 -9.27 -5.93 -1.88
N ASN A 312 -10.58 -6.13 -1.94
CA ASN A 312 -11.22 -7.33 -2.49
C ASN A 312 -11.82 -7.06 -3.88
N GLY A 313 -11.07 -6.36 -4.74
CA GLY A 313 -11.39 -6.20 -6.16
C GLY A 313 -12.27 -4.99 -6.48
N GLN A 314 -12.54 -4.12 -5.51
CA GLN A 314 -13.31 -2.89 -5.72
C GLN A 314 -12.61 -1.94 -6.71
N TYR A 315 -11.28 -2.00 -6.79
CA TYR A 315 -10.47 -1.13 -7.64
C TYR A 315 -9.84 -1.83 -8.84
N SER A 316 -10.34 -3.01 -9.21
CA SER A 316 -9.77 -3.82 -10.30
C SER A 316 -9.82 -3.15 -11.66
N GLU A 317 -10.66 -2.13 -11.85
CA GLU A 317 -10.73 -1.39 -13.12
C GLU A 317 -9.63 -0.32 -13.24
N ASN A 318 -8.87 -0.05 -12.16
CA ASN A 318 -7.87 1.01 -12.12
C ASN A 318 -6.48 0.49 -12.54
N PRO A 319 -5.94 0.89 -13.70
CA PRO A 319 -4.66 0.41 -14.19
C PRO A 319 -3.47 0.88 -13.36
N TRP A 320 -3.53 2.06 -12.74
CA TRP A 320 -2.46 2.54 -11.86
C TRP A 320 -2.28 1.62 -10.66
N LEU A 321 -3.38 1.07 -10.12
CA LEU A 321 -3.33 0.19 -8.94
C LEU A 321 -2.89 -1.23 -9.28
N HIS A 322 -3.11 -1.71 -10.51
CA HIS A 322 -2.51 -2.97 -10.98
C HIS A 322 -1.00 -2.85 -11.18
N GLU A 323 -0.54 -1.73 -11.69
CA GLU A 323 0.88 -1.47 -11.91
C GLU A 323 1.62 -1.08 -10.64
N MET A 324 0.92 -0.54 -9.63
CA MET A 324 1.47 -0.29 -8.31
C MET A 324 1.98 -1.60 -7.69
N PRO A 325 3.30 -1.76 -7.50
CA PRO A 325 3.81 -3.00 -6.94
C PRO A 325 3.34 -3.16 -5.49
N ASN A 326 2.92 -4.38 -5.13
CA ASN A 326 2.58 -4.70 -3.75
C ASN A 326 3.76 -4.32 -2.83
N PRO A 327 3.52 -3.61 -1.72
CA PRO A 327 4.58 -3.13 -0.85
C PRO A 327 5.50 -4.23 -0.29
N VAL A 328 4.97 -5.43 -0.04
CA VAL A 328 5.72 -6.51 0.62
C VAL A 328 6.42 -7.38 -0.41
N ASP A 329 5.66 -8.06 -1.27
CA ASP A 329 6.21 -9.03 -2.22
C ASP A 329 6.73 -8.39 -3.52
N ARG A 330 6.47 -7.09 -3.75
CA ARG A 330 6.99 -6.32 -4.89
C ARG A 330 6.52 -6.83 -6.26
N THR A 331 5.44 -7.58 -6.31
CA THR A 331 4.80 -8.01 -7.57
C THR A 331 3.76 -6.99 -8.05
N ALA A 332 3.51 -6.95 -9.35
CA ALA A 332 2.47 -6.15 -10.00
C ALA A 332 1.61 -7.06 -10.91
N TRP A 333 0.42 -6.60 -11.29
CA TRP A 333 -0.51 -7.30 -12.20
C TRP A 333 -0.85 -8.74 -11.82
N GLY A 334 -1.78 -8.89 -10.88
CA GLY A 334 -2.29 -10.18 -10.42
C GLY A 334 -1.98 -10.46 -8.95
N ASN A 335 -2.54 -11.54 -8.44
CA ASN A 335 -2.18 -12.10 -7.14
C ASN A 335 -1.26 -13.32 -7.32
N HIS A 336 -0.39 -13.49 -6.32
CA HIS A 336 0.59 -14.56 -6.26
C HIS A 336 0.51 -15.22 -4.89
N MET A 337 0.72 -16.54 -4.82
CA MET A 337 0.78 -17.26 -3.54
C MET A 337 2.13 -17.00 -2.87
N GLN A 338 2.10 -16.35 -1.72
CA GLN A 338 3.27 -16.14 -0.88
C GLN A 338 3.66 -17.45 -0.20
N ILE A 339 4.91 -17.87 -0.40
CA ILE A 339 5.49 -19.09 0.16
C ILE A 339 6.69 -18.76 1.06
N PRO A 340 6.93 -19.54 2.13
CA PRO A 340 8.04 -19.27 3.03
C PRO A 340 9.39 -19.59 2.37
N ILE A 341 10.37 -18.74 2.66
CA ILE A 341 11.80 -18.96 2.37
C ILE A 341 12.58 -18.94 3.68
N TRP A 342 13.54 -19.86 3.83
CA TRP A 342 14.40 -19.95 5.01
C TRP A 342 15.82 -20.34 4.61
N PHE A 343 16.76 -20.15 5.53
CA PHE A 343 18.15 -20.55 5.31
C PHE A 343 18.42 -21.95 5.87
N ASN A 344 19.17 -22.77 5.14
CA ASN A 344 19.51 -24.14 5.57
C ASN A 344 20.54 -24.21 6.70
N GLY A 345 21.14 -23.07 7.07
CA GLY A 345 22.17 -22.97 8.10
C GLY A 345 23.59 -23.25 7.57
N ASP A 346 23.77 -23.48 6.27
CA ASP A 346 25.08 -23.69 5.64
C ASP A 346 25.36 -22.63 4.57
N LYS A 347 24.73 -22.72 3.39
CA LYS A 347 25.01 -21.82 2.26
C LYS A 347 23.85 -21.59 1.30
N ASP A 348 22.67 -22.16 1.57
CA ASP A 348 21.56 -22.09 0.61
C ASP A 348 20.28 -21.57 1.29
N PHE A 349 19.57 -20.71 0.57
CA PHE A 349 18.17 -20.41 0.86
C PHE A 349 17.30 -21.50 0.24
N ILE A 350 16.38 -22.04 1.03
CA ILE A 350 15.42 -23.06 0.64
C ILE A 350 14.04 -22.43 0.64
N THR A 351 13.29 -22.68 -0.42
CA THR A 351 11.90 -22.28 -0.57
C THR A 351 10.99 -23.48 -0.32
N PHE A 352 9.73 -23.20 0.00
CA PHE A 352 8.70 -24.21 0.10
C PHE A 352 8.60 -25.07 -1.18
N ASN A 353 8.71 -26.39 -1.04
CA ASN A 353 8.73 -27.37 -2.14
C ASN A 353 9.75 -27.06 -3.26
N ASP A 354 10.88 -26.43 -2.93
CA ASP A 354 11.92 -26.03 -3.90
C ASP A 354 11.38 -25.18 -5.08
N LEU A 355 10.30 -24.44 -4.85
CA LEU A 355 9.66 -23.59 -5.85
C LEU A 355 10.41 -22.27 -6.04
N GLU A 356 10.49 -21.79 -7.28
CA GLU A 356 11.04 -20.47 -7.61
C GLU A 356 9.95 -19.42 -7.81
N ASP A 357 10.31 -18.14 -7.68
CA ASP A 357 9.41 -17.03 -7.99
C ASP A 357 8.88 -17.14 -9.44
N GLY A 358 7.56 -17.05 -9.58
CA GLY A 358 6.86 -17.21 -10.86
C GLY A 358 6.56 -18.66 -11.25
N ASP A 359 7.01 -19.66 -10.49
CA ASP A 359 6.55 -21.04 -10.69
C ASP A 359 5.07 -21.16 -10.37
N LYS A 360 4.36 -21.99 -11.14
CA LYS A 360 2.94 -22.23 -10.94
C LYS A 360 2.68 -23.53 -10.20
N VAL A 361 1.72 -23.49 -9.29
CA VAL A 361 1.23 -24.63 -8.50
C VAL A 361 -0.28 -24.76 -8.63
N GLU A 362 -0.78 -25.99 -8.52
CA GLU A 362 -2.19 -26.25 -8.21
C GLU A 362 -2.35 -26.31 -6.68
N PHE A 363 -3.31 -25.58 -6.13
CA PHE A 363 -3.68 -25.73 -4.73
C PHE A 363 -5.16 -26.07 -4.56
N GLU A 364 -5.42 -26.96 -3.62
CA GLU A 364 -6.76 -27.44 -3.26
C GLU A 364 -7.12 -26.95 -1.86
N ALA A 365 -8.19 -26.16 -1.79
CA ALA A 365 -8.74 -25.62 -0.56
C ALA A 365 -10.27 -25.60 -0.62
N ASN A 366 -10.93 -26.03 0.46
CA ASN A 366 -12.40 -26.07 0.55
C ASN A 366 -13.09 -26.80 -0.63
N GLY A 367 -12.47 -27.86 -1.15
CA GLY A 367 -12.98 -28.65 -2.28
C GLY A 367 -12.79 -28.01 -3.66
N ASN A 368 -12.24 -26.80 -3.73
CA ASN A 368 -11.94 -26.09 -4.97
C ASN A 368 -10.44 -26.18 -5.29
N LYS A 369 -10.11 -26.27 -6.58
CA LYS A 369 -8.74 -26.27 -7.10
C LYS A 369 -8.48 -25.04 -7.95
N LYS A 370 -7.31 -24.42 -7.77
CA LYS A 370 -6.86 -23.26 -8.55
C LYS A 370 -5.39 -23.40 -8.91
N GLU A 371 -5.03 -22.90 -10.08
CA GLU A 371 -3.64 -22.68 -10.50
C GLU A 371 -3.25 -21.25 -10.12
N ILE A 372 -2.09 -21.06 -9.49
CA ILE A 372 -1.55 -19.74 -9.16
C ILE A 372 -0.03 -19.76 -9.21
N ALA A 373 0.57 -18.62 -9.58
CA ALA A 373 2.01 -18.42 -9.50
C ALA A 373 2.44 -18.11 -8.05
N VAL A 374 3.63 -18.52 -7.67
CA VAL A 374 4.16 -18.34 -6.31
C VAL A 374 5.20 -17.23 -6.24
N VAL A 375 5.35 -16.64 -5.05
CA VAL A 375 6.39 -15.67 -4.72
C VAL A 375 6.97 -15.98 -3.34
N SER A 376 8.29 -16.08 -3.27
CA SER A 376 9.00 -16.35 -2.02
C SER A 376 8.98 -15.13 -1.09
N THR A 377 8.68 -15.35 0.19
CA THR A 377 8.51 -14.29 1.18
C THR A 377 9.20 -14.64 2.49
N PHE A 378 10.09 -13.75 2.93
CA PHE A 378 10.77 -13.88 4.23
C PHE A 378 9.83 -13.56 5.40
N GLY A 379 10.10 -14.12 6.57
CA GLY A 379 9.30 -13.85 7.76
C GLY A 379 7.91 -14.47 7.74
N GLN A 380 7.73 -15.53 6.96
CA GLN A 380 6.51 -16.32 6.89
C GLN A 380 6.68 -17.64 7.66
N MET A 381 5.68 -17.99 8.47
CA MET A 381 5.68 -19.18 9.31
C MET A 381 5.75 -20.45 8.45
N ARG A 382 6.54 -21.44 8.89
CA ARG A 382 6.62 -22.74 8.19
C ARG A 382 5.25 -23.41 8.15
N GLU A 383 5.01 -24.18 7.09
CA GLU A 383 3.72 -24.85 6.82
C GLU A 383 2.54 -23.88 6.65
N THR A 384 2.82 -22.63 6.27
CA THR A 384 1.78 -21.66 5.93
C THR A 384 2.03 -21.05 4.55
N VAL A 385 0.94 -20.74 3.84
CA VAL A 385 0.94 -19.98 2.58
C VAL A 385 -0.03 -18.80 2.70
N ALA A 386 0.13 -17.75 1.90
CA ALA A 386 -0.82 -16.63 1.89
C ALA A 386 -1.18 -16.22 0.46
N VAL A 387 -2.44 -15.88 0.21
CA VAL A 387 -2.93 -15.50 -1.12
C VAL A 387 -3.73 -14.20 -1.04
N PRO A 388 -3.38 -13.17 -1.82
CA PRO A 388 -4.15 -11.95 -1.90
C PRO A 388 -5.53 -12.13 -2.58
N LEU A 389 -6.53 -11.41 -2.08
CA LEU A 389 -7.89 -11.30 -2.64
C LEU A 389 -7.98 -10.20 -3.72
N GLY A 390 -9.12 -10.13 -4.41
CA GLY A 390 -9.46 -9.02 -5.30
C GLY A 390 -9.06 -9.13 -6.77
N TYR A 391 -8.58 -10.30 -7.20
CA TYR A 391 -8.17 -10.59 -8.57
C TYR A 391 -9.06 -11.65 -9.24
N GLY A 392 -8.84 -11.90 -10.53
CA GLY A 392 -9.55 -12.91 -11.33
C GLY A 392 -11.02 -12.57 -11.62
N ARG A 393 -11.41 -11.29 -11.56
CA ARG A 393 -12.74 -10.83 -11.96
C ARG A 393 -12.97 -11.06 -13.44
N LYS A 394 -14.19 -11.45 -13.82
CA LYS A 394 -14.56 -11.64 -15.24
C LYS A 394 -15.04 -10.35 -15.88
N PHE A 395 -15.67 -9.49 -15.08
CA PHE A 395 -16.24 -8.22 -15.50
C PHE A 395 -15.63 -7.10 -14.65
N ALA A 396 -14.44 -6.64 -15.06
CA ALA A 396 -13.65 -5.59 -14.40
C ALA A 396 -13.10 -4.58 -15.43
N GLY A 397 -13.95 -4.21 -16.39
CA GLY A 397 -13.60 -3.31 -17.50
C GLY A 397 -12.50 -3.87 -18.40
N MET A 398 -11.85 -2.96 -19.12
CA MET A 398 -10.80 -3.28 -20.10
C MET A 398 -9.49 -3.75 -19.45
N VAL A 399 -9.26 -3.38 -18.19
CA VAL A 399 -7.97 -3.54 -17.52
C VAL A 399 -7.94 -4.75 -16.59
N GLY A 400 -8.92 -4.90 -15.70
CA GLY A 400 -8.86 -5.87 -14.61
C GLY A 400 -9.44 -7.25 -14.94
N SER A 401 -10.08 -7.38 -16.09
CA SER A 401 -10.76 -8.62 -16.47
C SER A 401 -9.75 -9.75 -16.71
N ASN A 402 -9.91 -10.86 -16.00
CA ASN A 402 -9.04 -12.03 -16.02
C ASN A 402 -7.58 -11.78 -15.58
N VAL A 403 -7.32 -10.69 -14.86
CA VAL A 403 -6.01 -10.45 -14.24
C VAL A 403 -5.94 -11.18 -12.90
N GLY A 404 -5.02 -12.16 -12.79
CA GLY A 404 -4.84 -12.99 -11.59
C GLY A 404 -5.93 -14.06 -11.43
N VAL A 405 -6.14 -14.51 -10.19
CA VAL A 405 -6.96 -15.68 -9.84
C VAL A 405 -8.00 -15.32 -8.78
N ASP A 406 -9.28 -15.62 -9.06
CA ASP A 406 -10.37 -15.47 -8.09
C ASP A 406 -10.34 -16.64 -7.11
N VAL A 407 -10.13 -16.29 -5.83
CA VAL A 407 -10.09 -17.22 -4.70
C VAL A 407 -11.19 -16.96 -3.67
N ASN A 408 -12.13 -16.04 -3.94
CA ASN A 408 -13.25 -15.76 -3.03
C ASN A 408 -14.18 -16.98 -2.88
N ASP A 409 -14.23 -17.89 -3.86
CA ASP A 409 -14.98 -19.16 -3.77
C ASP A 409 -14.32 -20.21 -2.86
N MET A 410 -13.08 -19.98 -2.43
CA MET A 410 -12.36 -20.88 -1.53
C MET A 410 -12.61 -20.55 -0.06
N LEU A 411 -12.96 -19.30 0.26
CA LEU A 411 -13.28 -18.85 1.61
C LEU A 411 -14.37 -19.73 2.25
N GLN A 412 -14.34 -19.84 3.58
CA GLN A 412 -15.33 -20.59 4.33
C GLN A 412 -16.21 -19.66 5.17
N ASP A 413 -17.45 -20.09 5.40
CA ASP A 413 -18.36 -19.48 6.36
C ASP A 413 -18.32 -20.29 7.66
N SER A 414 -18.14 -19.61 8.80
CA SER A 414 -18.26 -20.19 10.13
C SER A 414 -19.16 -19.31 10.97
N ASP A 415 -20.23 -19.87 11.54
CA ASP A 415 -21.26 -19.14 12.29
C ASP A 415 -21.85 -17.94 11.54
N GLY A 416 -21.93 -18.02 10.21
CA GLY A 416 -22.45 -16.95 9.35
C GLY A 416 -21.46 -15.81 9.08
N LEU A 417 -20.19 -15.97 9.44
CA LEU A 417 -19.10 -15.00 9.22
C LEU A 417 -18.03 -15.60 8.32
N THR A 418 -17.52 -14.78 7.40
CA THR A 418 -16.44 -15.15 6.48
C THR A 418 -15.13 -15.35 7.22
N GLN A 419 -14.50 -16.50 7.04
CA GLN A 419 -13.17 -16.78 7.56
C GLN A 419 -12.11 -16.62 6.47
N TYR A 420 -11.07 -15.86 6.79
CA TYR A 420 -9.96 -15.53 5.89
C TYR A 420 -8.77 -16.48 6.04
N PHE A 421 -8.97 -17.67 6.58
CA PHE A 421 -7.95 -18.71 6.61
C PHE A 421 -8.60 -20.09 6.52
N LEU A 422 -7.81 -21.07 6.07
CA LEU A 422 -8.20 -22.49 6.02
C LEU A 422 -7.04 -23.37 6.47
N THR A 423 -7.37 -24.58 6.92
CA THR A 423 -6.42 -25.59 7.37
C THR A 423 -6.49 -26.83 6.46
N GLY A 424 -5.41 -27.61 6.42
CA GLY A 424 -5.37 -28.85 5.62
C GLY A 424 -5.34 -28.62 4.11
N VAL A 425 -4.77 -27.50 3.67
CA VAL A 425 -4.61 -27.16 2.25
C VAL A 425 -3.58 -28.09 1.62
N LYS A 426 -3.80 -28.46 0.36
CA LYS A 426 -2.81 -29.20 -0.45
C LYS A 426 -2.24 -28.25 -1.49
N VAL A 427 -0.92 -28.19 -1.57
CA VAL A 427 -0.19 -27.46 -2.61
C VAL A 427 0.61 -28.48 -3.39
N SER A 428 0.47 -28.48 -4.72
CA SER A 428 1.20 -29.39 -5.59
C SER A 428 2.68 -29.01 -5.71
N GLU A 429 3.45 -29.91 -6.32
CA GLU A 429 4.73 -29.55 -6.93
C GLU A 429 4.52 -28.57 -8.11
N LYS A 430 5.62 -28.07 -8.67
CA LYS A 430 5.61 -27.23 -9.87
C LYS A 430 4.85 -27.90 -11.02
N ILE A 431 3.85 -27.19 -11.55
CA ILE A 431 3.08 -27.61 -12.74
C ILE A 431 3.37 -26.74 -13.98
N GLY A 432 4.01 -25.59 -13.81
CA GLY A 432 4.33 -24.66 -14.90
C GLY A 432 5.10 -23.44 -14.42
N LYS A 433 5.20 -22.43 -15.28
CA LYS A 433 5.79 -21.12 -14.99
C LYS A 433 4.90 -20.02 -15.56
N ASP A 434 4.84 -18.87 -14.88
CA ASP A 434 4.27 -17.64 -15.43
C ASP A 434 5.33 -16.96 -16.30
N ASP A 435 5.13 -17.03 -17.61
CA ASP A 435 6.08 -16.48 -18.60
C ASP A 435 6.22 -14.95 -18.47
N ASP A 436 5.20 -14.27 -17.93
CA ASP A 436 5.17 -12.82 -17.73
C ASP A 436 5.16 -12.45 -16.24
N PHE A 437 5.86 -13.20 -15.38
CA PHE A 437 5.92 -12.90 -13.95
C PHE A 437 6.47 -11.49 -13.69
N ALA A 438 5.59 -10.57 -13.27
CA ALA A 438 5.86 -9.14 -13.16
C ALA A 438 6.34 -8.76 -11.76
N HIS A 439 7.65 -8.91 -11.53
CA HIS A 439 8.34 -8.56 -10.29
C HIS A 439 9.20 -7.31 -10.50
N VAL A 440 9.09 -6.29 -9.64
CA VAL A 440 9.86 -5.04 -9.82
C VAL A 440 11.18 -4.98 -9.05
N GLN A 441 11.42 -5.93 -8.14
CA GLN A 441 12.60 -5.94 -7.28
C GLN A 441 13.11 -7.37 -7.13
N TYR A 442 14.35 -7.64 -7.52
CA TYR A 442 14.89 -9.02 -7.51
C TYR A 442 15.89 -9.30 -6.40
N HIS A 443 16.35 -8.26 -5.72
CA HIS A 443 17.25 -8.38 -4.58
C HIS A 443 16.53 -7.84 -3.35
N HIS A 444 16.39 -8.68 -2.32
CA HIS A 444 15.46 -8.44 -1.22
C HIS A 444 16.11 -8.25 0.15
N THR A 445 17.38 -8.59 0.30
CA THR A 445 18.07 -8.61 1.59
C THR A 445 19.18 -7.57 1.64
N ILE A 446 19.53 -7.14 2.85
CA ILE A 446 20.65 -6.23 3.11
C ILE A 446 21.36 -6.66 4.39
N GLY A 447 21.90 -7.89 4.38
CA GLY A 447 22.56 -8.53 5.50
C GLY A 447 21.58 -9.21 6.44
N VAL A 448 20.83 -10.19 5.93
CA VAL A 448 20.13 -11.12 6.81
C VAL A 448 21.12 -12.09 7.47
N THR A 449 20.82 -12.46 8.71
CA THR A 449 21.66 -13.31 9.54
C THR A 449 20.96 -14.62 9.86
N ALA A 450 21.74 -15.68 10.02
CA ALA A 450 21.24 -17.00 10.38
C ALA A 450 22.23 -17.70 11.30
N LYS A 451 21.74 -18.66 12.10
CA LYS A 451 22.62 -19.54 12.87
C LYS A 451 23.25 -20.57 11.93
N ASP A 452 24.56 -20.76 12.08
CA ASP A 452 25.26 -21.83 11.40
C ASP A 452 24.84 -23.19 11.97
N SER A 453 24.49 -24.12 11.07
CA SER A 453 24.02 -25.46 11.44
C SER A 453 25.10 -26.33 12.10
N LYS A 454 26.39 -26.05 11.85
CA LYS A 454 27.54 -26.81 12.35
C LYS A 454 28.12 -26.19 13.62
N THR A 455 28.26 -24.85 13.67
CA THR A 455 28.90 -24.15 14.79
C THR A 455 27.90 -23.54 15.78
N GLY A 456 26.66 -23.28 15.36
CA GLY A 456 25.66 -22.57 16.16
C GLY A 456 25.87 -21.06 16.26
N GLU A 457 26.94 -20.53 15.65
CA GLU A 457 27.25 -19.09 15.65
C GLU A 457 26.38 -18.34 14.66
N MET A 458 26.10 -17.06 14.93
CA MET A 458 25.41 -16.20 13.98
C MET A 458 26.35 -15.83 12.84
N LYS A 459 25.89 -15.96 11.60
CA LYS A 459 26.61 -15.54 10.40
C LYS A 459 25.71 -14.73 9.47
N ASN A 460 26.33 -14.00 8.55
CA ASN A 460 25.63 -13.32 7.47
C ASN A 460 25.24 -14.36 6.40
N ALA A 461 23.93 -14.59 6.24
CA ALA A 461 23.43 -15.59 5.32
C ALA A 461 23.56 -15.15 3.85
N ASP A 462 23.47 -13.84 3.57
CA ASP A 462 23.64 -13.31 2.22
C ASP A 462 25.06 -13.55 1.70
N GLU A 463 26.08 -13.22 2.50
CA GLU A 463 27.49 -13.45 2.13
C GLU A 463 27.81 -14.94 2.04
N SER A 464 27.24 -15.75 2.94
CA SER A 464 27.46 -17.21 2.94
C SER A 464 26.84 -17.91 1.73
N ALA A 465 25.79 -17.33 1.15
CA ALA A 465 25.10 -17.86 -0.01
C ALA A 465 25.71 -17.42 -1.34
N LEU A 466 26.68 -16.50 -1.33
CA LEU A 466 27.40 -16.15 -2.55
C LEU A 466 28.18 -17.37 -3.05
N PRO A 467 28.16 -17.65 -4.37
CA PRO A 467 29.00 -18.68 -4.93
C PRO A 467 30.46 -18.37 -4.58
N ASP A 468 31.21 -19.38 -4.11
CA ASP A 468 32.67 -19.33 -4.11
C ASP A 468 33.10 -19.03 -5.55
N SER A 469 33.39 -17.77 -5.84
CA SER A 469 33.53 -17.34 -7.22
C SER A 469 34.73 -18.07 -7.83
N PHE A 470 34.57 -18.64 -9.02
CA PHE A 470 35.67 -19.07 -9.90
C PHE A 470 36.81 -18.02 -9.94
N TRP A 471 36.47 -16.74 -9.77
CA TRP A 471 37.39 -15.60 -9.70
C TRP A 471 38.30 -15.58 -8.46
N LYS A 472 37.81 -16.05 -7.30
CA LYS A 472 38.60 -16.17 -6.06
C LYS A 472 39.71 -17.20 -6.23
N ASP A 473 39.38 -18.36 -6.80
CA ASP A 473 40.33 -19.45 -7.01
C ASP A 473 41.30 -19.21 -8.18
N VAL A 474 40.87 -18.50 -9.24
CA VAL A 474 41.67 -18.31 -10.46
C VAL A 474 42.43 -16.99 -10.50
N PHE A 475 41.84 -15.92 -9.98
CA PHE A 475 42.41 -14.57 -10.09
C PHE A 475 42.79 -13.95 -8.74
N GLY A 476 42.48 -14.60 -7.61
CA GLY A 476 42.72 -14.03 -6.28
C GLY A 476 41.92 -12.75 -6.03
N VAL A 477 40.85 -12.53 -6.80
CA VAL A 477 39.95 -11.38 -6.72
C VAL A 477 38.55 -11.91 -6.45
N GLU A 478 37.90 -11.41 -5.42
CA GLU A 478 36.46 -11.63 -5.23
C GLU A 478 35.73 -10.91 -6.39
N GLY A 479 35.38 -11.68 -7.42
CA GLY A 479 34.85 -11.14 -8.69
C GLY A 479 33.43 -10.58 -8.60
N PHE A 480 32.80 -10.69 -7.42
CA PHE A 480 31.57 -9.99 -7.07
C PHE A 480 31.91 -9.03 -5.94
N GLN A 481 31.56 -7.74 -6.09
CA GLN A 481 31.35 -6.94 -4.88
C GLN A 481 30.27 -7.70 -4.10
N GLY A 482 30.56 -8.07 -2.84
CA GLY A 482 29.73 -8.96 -2.00
C GLY A 482 28.26 -8.57 -1.88
N ALA A 483 27.53 -9.21 -0.96
CA ALA A 483 26.13 -8.88 -0.76
C ALA A 483 25.94 -7.38 -0.39
N LEU A 484 24.72 -6.85 -0.44
CA LEU A 484 24.47 -5.41 -0.16
C LEU A 484 24.71 -4.99 1.31
N THR A 485 25.41 -5.81 2.08
CA THR A 485 25.56 -5.80 3.54
C THR A 485 26.07 -4.48 4.12
N ASP A 486 27.12 -3.90 3.50
CA ASP A 486 27.80 -2.70 4.00
C ASP A 486 27.79 -1.53 3.00
N ARG A 487 26.71 -1.40 2.20
CA ARG A 487 26.55 -0.26 1.29
C ARG A 487 25.97 0.97 2.02
N SER A 488 26.48 2.16 1.70
CA SER A 488 26.03 3.47 2.17
C SER A 488 24.67 3.91 1.59
N VAL A 489 23.77 2.96 1.33
CA VAL A 489 22.44 3.19 0.77
C VAL A 489 21.40 3.32 1.88
N ILE A 490 21.51 2.50 2.94
CA ILE A 490 20.61 2.51 4.09
C ILE A 490 21.40 2.35 5.39
N PHE A 491 21.22 3.29 6.31
CA PHE A 491 21.74 3.20 7.67
C PHE A 491 20.62 2.78 8.62
N ARG A 492 20.98 1.99 9.64
CA ARG A 492 20.04 1.39 10.59
C ARG A 492 20.59 1.45 12.01
N SER A 493 19.70 1.51 12.99
CA SER A 493 20.07 1.40 14.41
C SER A 493 18.91 0.86 15.24
N ASN A 494 19.23 0.32 16.42
CA ASN A 494 18.26 0.10 17.47
C ASN A 494 18.21 1.32 18.40
N LEU A 495 17.04 1.61 18.98
CA LEU A 495 16.85 2.73 19.89
C LEU A 495 17.86 2.75 21.06
N LYS A 496 18.32 1.58 21.53
CA LYS A 496 19.33 1.46 22.60
C LYS A 496 20.74 1.90 22.16
N GLU A 497 21.06 1.73 20.88
CA GLU A 497 22.38 1.94 20.26
C GLU A 497 22.45 3.21 19.41
N VAL A 498 21.33 3.94 19.27
CA VAL A 498 21.20 5.10 18.38
C VAL A 498 22.29 6.16 18.59
N LYS A 499 22.76 6.36 19.83
CA LYS A 499 23.81 7.34 20.11
C LYS A 499 25.15 6.93 19.50
N GLU A 500 25.49 5.65 19.59
CA GLU A 500 26.74 5.10 19.06
C GLU A 500 26.71 5.13 17.53
N HIS A 501 25.66 4.61 16.92
CA HIS A 501 25.53 4.61 15.45
C HIS A 501 25.40 6.02 14.86
N VAL A 502 24.93 7.01 15.63
CA VAL A 502 24.98 8.42 15.21
C VAL A 502 26.41 8.94 15.14
N GLU A 503 27.28 8.58 16.10
CA GLU A 503 28.69 8.97 16.03
C GLU A 503 29.40 8.24 14.88
N GLU A 504 29.15 6.94 14.68
CA GLU A 504 29.67 6.21 13.52
C GLU A 504 29.21 6.82 12.19
N LEU A 505 27.93 7.22 12.11
CA LEU A 505 27.40 7.90 10.92
C LEU A 505 28.11 9.23 10.70
N LYS A 506 28.37 10.02 11.74
CA LYS A 506 29.13 11.26 11.62
C LYS A 506 30.55 11.01 11.11
N GLU A 507 31.26 10.03 11.69
CA GLU A 507 32.62 9.67 11.26
C GLU A 507 32.64 9.26 9.78
N LYS A 508 31.72 8.38 9.35
CA LYS A 508 31.59 8.00 7.93
C LYS A 508 31.31 9.20 7.03
N ARG A 509 30.42 10.11 7.46
CA ARG A 509 30.11 11.32 6.68
C ARG A 509 31.28 12.30 6.63
N GLU A 510 32.08 12.40 7.69
CA GLU A 510 33.32 13.18 7.68
C GLU A 510 34.35 12.59 6.71
N GLU A 511 34.49 11.26 6.68
CA GLU A 511 35.32 10.57 5.69
C GLU A 511 34.82 10.84 4.26
N PHE A 512 33.53 10.68 3.99
CA PHE A 512 32.95 10.95 2.67
C PHE A 512 33.14 12.42 2.26
N LYS A 513 32.96 13.37 3.17
CA LYS A 513 33.24 14.78 2.90
C LYS A 513 34.70 15.01 2.57
N HIS A 514 35.64 14.42 3.32
CA HIS A 514 37.06 14.52 3.04
C HIS A 514 37.42 13.98 1.64
N LEU A 515 36.82 12.85 1.23
CA LEU A 515 36.98 12.32 -0.13
C LEU A 515 36.38 13.28 -1.18
N ASN A 516 35.20 13.83 -0.90
CA ASN A 516 34.46 14.72 -1.81
C ASN A 516 35.11 16.11 -1.97
N GLU A 517 35.91 16.55 -1.01
CA GLU A 517 36.72 17.77 -1.10
C GLU A 517 37.80 17.69 -2.19
N GLN A 518 38.24 16.47 -2.57
CA GLN A 518 39.28 16.24 -3.57
C GLN A 518 38.76 16.29 -5.03
N GLN A 519 37.65 16.97 -5.26
CA GLN A 519 37.04 17.09 -6.59
C GLN A 519 37.80 18.05 -7.53
N ILE A 520 37.74 17.77 -8.83
CA ILE A 520 38.41 18.56 -9.87
C ILE A 520 37.53 19.73 -10.36
N TYR A 521 36.20 19.62 -10.23
CA TYR A 521 35.25 20.61 -10.73
C TYR A 521 34.86 21.60 -9.63
N HIS A 522 34.78 22.88 -10.00
CA HIS A 522 34.22 23.91 -9.13
C HIS A 522 32.69 23.73 -9.08
N GLY A 523 32.13 23.67 -7.87
CA GLY A 523 30.69 23.53 -7.65
C GLY A 523 29.88 24.77 -8.04
N TYR A 524 28.56 24.67 -7.92
CA TYR A 524 27.61 25.75 -8.20
C TYR A 524 27.12 26.46 -6.93
N ASP A 525 27.86 26.33 -5.83
CA ASP A 525 27.44 26.77 -4.48
C ASP A 525 27.10 28.28 -4.45
N GLU A 526 27.90 29.13 -5.13
CA GLU A 526 27.62 30.57 -5.26
C GLU A 526 26.32 30.85 -6.04
N LEU A 527 26.05 30.09 -7.10
CA LEU A 527 24.85 30.23 -7.91
C LEU A 527 23.60 29.85 -7.11
N TYR A 528 23.66 28.72 -6.42
CA TYR A 528 22.55 28.21 -5.63
C TYR A 528 22.27 29.06 -4.39
N ALA A 529 23.26 29.77 -3.85
CA ALA A 529 23.05 30.71 -2.74
C ALA A 529 22.29 32.00 -3.13
N MET A 530 22.19 32.34 -4.43
CA MET A 530 21.56 33.59 -4.88
C MET A 530 20.03 33.56 -4.96
N GLY A 531 19.42 32.37 -4.96
CA GLY A 531 17.98 32.20 -5.21
C GLY A 531 17.37 31.09 -4.38
N HIS A 532 16.45 30.35 -4.99
CA HIS A 532 15.90 29.12 -4.40
C HIS A 532 16.83 27.95 -4.69
N HIS A 533 16.98 27.02 -3.74
CA HIS A 533 17.68 25.76 -3.96
C HIS A 533 16.81 24.61 -3.46
N TRP A 534 16.24 23.82 -4.37
CA TRP A 534 15.22 22.83 -4.03
C TRP A 534 15.80 21.53 -3.50
N GLY A 535 15.30 21.06 -2.35
CA GLY A 535 15.70 19.80 -1.75
C GLY A 535 14.53 19.01 -1.19
N MET A 536 14.80 17.76 -0.85
CA MET A 536 13.81 16.85 -0.29
C MET A 536 14.42 16.03 0.85
N HIS A 537 13.65 15.75 1.89
CA HIS A 537 14.04 14.88 2.97
C HIS A 537 13.02 13.76 3.15
N ILE A 538 13.50 12.54 3.33
CA ILE A 538 12.68 11.33 3.47
C ILE A 538 12.96 10.67 4.82
N ASP A 539 11.96 10.68 5.70
CA ASP A 539 12.02 9.98 6.97
C ASP A 539 11.62 8.50 6.80
N THR A 540 12.61 7.62 6.82
CA THR A 540 12.41 6.16 6.70
C THR A 540 11.78 5.53 7.93
N ASN A 541 11.72 6.25 9.07
CA ASN A 541 11.01 5.79 10.27
C ASN A 541 9.50 5.95 10.09
N LEU A 542 9.07 6.99 9.37
CA LEU A 542 7.66 7.26 9.06
C LEU A 542 7.18 6.59 7.77
N CYS A 543 8.09 6.19 6.88
CA CYS A 543 7.72 5.49 5.65
C CYS A 543 7.23 4.07 5.93
N THR A 544 5.95 3.81 5.65
CA THR A 544 5.34 2.48 5.80
C THR A 544 5.41 1.62 4.54
N GLY A 545 5.79 2.20 3.40
CA GLY A 545 5.76 1.52 2.11
C GLY A 545 4.39 1.51 1.41
N CYS A 546 3.41 2.29 1.85
CA CYS A 546 2.01 2.27 1.36
C CYS A 546 1.79 2.47 -0.16
N GLY A 547 2.77 2.97 -0.92
CA GLY A 547 2.65 3.15 -2.38
C GLY A 547 1.92 4.42 -2.84
N SER A 548 1.25 5.17 -1.94
CA SER A 548 0.49 6.37 -2.30
C SER A 548 1.34 7.43 -3.01
N CYS A 549 2.61 7.58 -2.64
CA CYS A 549 3.53 8.51 -3.29
C CYS A 549 3.87 8.12 -4.74
N THR A 550 3.87 6.82 -5.06
CA THR A 550 4.07 6.30 -6.42
C THR A 550 2.87 6.63 -7.29
N ILE A 551 1.65 6.33 -6.83
CA ILE A 551 0.42 6.64 -7.57
C ILE A 551 0.22 8.15 -7.74
N ALA A 552 0.47 8.94 -6.71
CA ALA A 552 0.38 10.39 -6.81
C ALA A 552 1.39 10.95 -7.82
N CYS A 553 2.60 10.38 -7.89
CA CYS A 553 3.58 10.78 -8.90
C CYS A 553 3.13 10.38 -10.31
N MET A 554 2.54 9.19 -10.48
CA MET A 554 1.99 8.73 -11.75
C MET A 554 0.86 9.65 -12.25
N ALA A 555 -0.13 9.90 -11.41
CA ALA A 555 -1.29 10.74 -11.71
C ALA A 555 -0.88 12.19 -12.00
N GLU A 556 -0.01 12.78 -11.17
CA GLU A 556 0.41 14.18 -11.32
C GLU A 556 1.26 14.40 -12.57
N ASN A 557 2.16 13.46 -12.89
CA ASN A 557 3.18 13.66 -13.90
C ASN A 557 2.91 12.86 -15.18
N ASN A 558 1.67 12.46 -15.45
CA ASN A 558 1.28 11.74 -16.66
C ASN A 558 2.19 10.53 -16.95
N VAL A 559 2.61 9.81 -15.90
CA VAL A 559 3.46 8.63 -16.08
C VAL A 559 2.60 7.51 -16.66
N PRO A 560 3.00 6.89 -17.78
CA PRO A 560 2.15 5.92 -18.46
C PRO A 560 2.11 4.58 -17.74
N VAL A 561 1.04 3.83 -17.98
CA VAL A 561 0.93 2.41 -17.60
C VAL A 561 1.47 1.53 -18.71
N VAL A 562 2.34 0.57 -18.39
CA VAL A 562 3.02 -0.26 -19.40
C VAL A 562 2.48 -1.69 -19.53
N GLY A 563 1.81 -2.20 -18.49
CA GLY A 563 1.23 -3.55 -18.48
C GLY A 563 2.18 -4.66 -18.00
N LYS A 564 1.62 -5.86 -17.77
CA LYS A 564 2.30 -7.00 -17.13
C LYS A 564 3.58 -7.42 -17.85
N HIS A 565 3.50 -7.65 -19.17
CA HIS A 565 4.62 -8.13 -19.99
C HIS A 565 5.82 -7.16 -19.95
N GLU A 566 5.58 -5.85 -20.03
CA GLU A 566 6.66 -4.87 -20.01
C GLU A 566 7.29 -4.71 -18.62
N ILE A 567 6.51 -4.89 -17.53
CA ILE A 567 7.08 -4.95 -16.17
C ILE A 567 7.98 -6.18 -16.00
N HIS A 568 7.56 -7.35 -16.50
CA HIS A 568 8.38 -8.55 -16.49
C HIS A 568 9.75 -8.33 -17.16
N ARG A 569 9.80 -7.48 -18.20
CA ARG A 569 11.03 -7.10 -18.92
C ARG A 569 11.82 -5.95 -18.26
N HIS A 570 11.40 -5.48 -17.09
CA HIS A 570 11.97 -4.33 -16.37
C HIS A 570 11.83 -2.99 -17.12
N HIS A 571 10.70 -2.81 -17.80
CA HIS A 571 10.35 -1.56 -18.48
C HIS A 571 9.34 -0.73 -17.68
N GLU A 572 9.27 -0.92 -16.37
CA GLU A 572 8.28 -0.28 -15.51
C GLU A 572 8.46 1.24 -15.47
N MET A 573 7.38 1.99 -15.71
CA MET A 573 7.40 3.45 -15.70
C MET A 573 7.00 3.97 -14.32
N SER A 574 7.98 4.01 -13.41
CA SER A 574 7.79 4.61 -12.07
C SER A 574 8.93 5.56 -11.71
N TRP A 575 8.60 6.83 -11.48
CA TRP A 575 9.56 7.90 -11.16
C TRP A 575 10.00 7.90 -9.69
N ILE A 576 9.19 7.31 -8.83
CA ILE A 576 9.46 7.05 -7.41
C ILE A 576 9.10 5.59 -7.14
N ARG A 577 10.12 4.76 -6.99
CA ARG A 577 9.96 3.38 -6.53
C ARG A 577 10.17 3.33 -5.02
N ILE A 578 9.53 2.40 -4.34
CA ILE A 578 9.79 2.14 -2.92
C ILE A 578 10.61 0.87 -2.83
N ASP A 579 11.87 0.95 -2.43
CA ASP A 579 12.71 -0.23 -2.25
C ASP A 579 12.44 -0.85 -0.87
N ARG A 580 12.33 -2.18 -0.80
CA ARG A 580 12.04 -2.92 0.44
C ARG A 580 13.16 -3.91 0.75
N TYR A 581 13.87 -3.74 1.85
CA TYR A 581 14.95 -4.67 2.21
C TYR A 581 14.69 -5.37 3.56
N PHE A 582 15.03 -6.65 3.61
CA PHE A 582 15.01 -7.47 4.82
C PHE A 582 16.39 -7.51 5.47
N TYR A 583 16.43 -7.54 6.80
CA TYR A 583 17.65 -7.62 7.58
C TYR A 583 17.46 -8.19 8.98
N GLY A 584 18.57 -8.57 9.63
CA GLY A 584 18.52 -9.29 10.90
C GLY A 584 18.19 -10.76 10.67
N ASP A 585 17.56 -11.42 11.64
CA ASP A 585 17.29 -12.86 11.58
C ASP A 585 16.50 -13.27 10.33
N VAL A 586 16.95 -14.29 9.61
CA VAL A 586 16.34 -14.73 8.34
C VAL A 586 14.94 -15.35 8.52
N GLU A 587 14.68 -16.02 9.64
CA GLU A 587 13.35 -16.62 9.89
C GLU A 587 12.33 -15.54 10.23
N ASN A 588 12.75 -14.46 10.90
CA ASN A 588 11.89 -13.35 11.29
C ASN A 588 12.58 -11.98 11.13
N PRO A 589 12.79 -11.53 9.88
CA PRO A 589 13.59 -10.34 9.61
C PRO A 589 12.83 -9.06 9.91
N ASN A 590 13.61 -8.01 10.14
CA ASN A 590 13.12 -6.64 10.09
C ASN A 590 13.03 -6.16 8.63
N THR A 591 12.19 -5.16 8.38
CA THR A 591 12.05 -4.56 7.05
C THR A 591 12.36 -3.08 7.09
N VAL A 592 12.93 -2.56 6.00
CA VAL A 592 13.10 -1.12 5.77
C VAL A 592 12.53 -0.75 4.40
N TYR A 593 11.77 0.34 4.37
CA TYR A 593 11.24 0.94 3.16
C TYR A 593 12.00 2.23 2.84
N GLN A 594 12.51 2.33 1.63
CA GLN A 594 13.20 3.53 1.13
C GLN A 594 12.61 3.96 -0.21
N PRO A 595 11.79 5.03 -0.23
CA PRO A 595 11.38 5.66 -1.47
C PRO A 595 12.61 6.23 -2.21
N MET A 596 12.89 5.69 -3.39
CA MET A 596 14.00 6.05 -4.25
C MET A 596 13.47 6.74 -5.51
N MET A 597 13.86 8.00 -5.69
CA MET A 597 13.54 8.83 -6.86
C MET A 597 14.80 9.49 -7.43
N CYS A 598 14.66 10.36 -8.43
CA CYS A 598 15.78 11.22 -8.83
C CYS A 598 16.27 12.04 -7.63
N GLN A 599 17.57 11.90 -7.33
CA GLN A 599 18.23 12.58 -6.22
C GLN A 599 18.61 14.04 -6.53
N HIS A 600 18.34 14.49 -7.77
CA HIS A 600 18.68 15.84 -8.26
C HIS A 600 20.14 16.26 -7.98
N CYS A 601 21.05 15.28 -8.08
CA CYS A 601 22.49 15.41 -7.86
C CYS A 601 23.14 16.65 -8.49
N ASP A 602 23.77 17.52 -7.70
CA ASP A 602 24.50 18.69 -8.23
C ASP A 602 25.66 18.30 -9.12
N ASN A 603 26.36 17.22 -8.76
CA ASN A 603 27.37 16.59 -9.59
C ASN A 603 26.73 15.40 -10.32
N ALA A 604 25.77 15.68 -11.22
CA ALA A 604 24.99 14.64 -11.89
C ALA A 604 25.82 13.87 -12.94
N PRO A 605 26.14 12.59 -12.73
CA PRO A 605 26.80 11.78 -13.75
C PRO A 605 25.91 11.55 -14.98
N CYS A 606 24.59 11.62 -14.80
CA CYS A 606 23.62 11.42 -15.87
C CYS A 606 23.54 12.59 -16.87
N GLU A 607 24.06 13.78 -16.53
CA GLU A 607 24.06 14.93 -17.43
C GLU A 607 25.20 14.90 -18.43
N ASN A 608 26.43 14.72 -17.94
CA ASN A 608 27.65 14.76 -18.74
C ASN A 608 27.69 13.71 -19.87
N VAL A 609 26.88 12.65 -19.76
CA VAL A 609 26.79 11.58 -20.76
C VAL A 609 25.70 11.80 -21.82
N CYS A 610 24.92 12.88 -21.72
CA CYS A 610 23.87 13.18 -22.71
C CYS A 610 24.46 13.90 -23.92
N PRO A 611 24.54 13.27 -25.11
CA PRO A 611 25.20 13.88 -26.28
C PRO A 611 24.45 15.08 -26.87
N VAL A 612 23.18 15.26 -26.51
CA VAL A 612 22.29 16.29 -27.04
C VAL A 612 21.89 17.33 -26.00
N ASN A 613 22.45 17.25 -24.80
CA ASN A 613 22.13 18.13 -23.68
C ASN A 613 20.61 18.17 -23.36
N ALA A 614 19.96 17.01 -23.39
CA ALA A 614 18.55 16.86 -23.00
C ALA A 614 18.34 16.86 -21.48
N THR A 615 19.43 16.78 -20.71
CA THR A 615 19.40 16.89 -19.26
C THR A 615 20.46 17.89 -18.83
N ASN A 616 20.07 18.86 -18.03
CA ASN A 616 20.90 19.99 -17.61
C ASN A 616 20.46 20.47 -16.23
N HIS A 617 21.37 21.09 -15.48
CA HIS A 617 21.00 21.79 -14.25
C HIS A 617 20.32 23.13 -14.53
N SER A 618 19.33 23.46 -13.71
CA SER A 618 18.80 24.81 -13.56
C SER A 618 19.64 25.63 -12.58
N SER A 619 19.44 26.94 -12.55
CA SER A 619 20.04 27.81 -11.52
C SER A 619 19.51 27.58 -10.10
N GLU A 620 18.52 26.70 -9.92
CA GLU A 620 17.86 26.40 -8.64
C GLU A 620 18.19 24.99 -8.10
N GLY A 621 19.25 24.36 -8.64
CA GLY A 621 19.67 23.00 -8.28
C GLY A 621 18.83 21.87 -8.90
N LEU A 622 17.76 22.19 -9.64
CA LEU A 622 16.99 21.14 -10.30
C LEU A 622 17.78 20.55 -11.47
N ASN A 623 18.04 19.25 -11.42
CA ASN A 623 18.31 18.45 -12.62
C ASN A 623 17.07 18.46 -13.54
N GLN A 624 17.12 19.14 -14.68
CA GLN A 624 16.00 19.23 -15.63
C GLN A 624 16.11 18.11 -16.66
N MET A 625 15.00 17.45 -16.96
CA MET A 625 14.89 16.52 -18.10
C MET A 625 14.00 17.15 -19.15
N VAL A 626 14.59 17.52 -20.28
CA VAL A 626 13.92 18.15 -21.40
C VAL A 626 13.51 17.07 -22.40
N TYR A 627 12.27 16.61 -22.27
CA TYR A 627 11.74 15.43 -22.98
C TYR A 627 11.91 15.52 -24.51
N ASN A 628 11.55 16.66 -25.10
CA ASN A 628 11.60 16.88 -26.56
C ASN A 628 13.02 16.93 -27.16
N ARG A 629 14.06 17.04 -26.32
CA ARG A 629 15.46 17.04 -26.76
C ARG A 629 16.09 15.66 -26.69
N CYS A 630 15.47 14.73 -25.96
CA CYS A 630 15.99 13.38 -25.80
C CYS A 630 15.93 12.60 -27.12
N ILE A 631 17.04 11.95 -27.48
CA ILE A 631 17.13 11.09 -28.67
C ILE A 631 17.25 9.60 -28.30
N GLY A 632 16.98 9.25 -27.05
CA GLY A 632 16.88 7.85 -26.60
C GLY A 632 18.19 7.05 -26.53
N THR A 633 19.35 7.68 -26.35
CA THR A 633 20.61 6.93 -26.21
C THR A 633 20.72 6.08 -24.95
N ARG A 634 19.87 6.35 -23.93
CA ARG A 634 19.79 5.65 -22.63
C ARG A 634 21.05 5.70 -21.75
N TYR A 635 22.15 6.31 -22.20
CA TYR A 635 23.39 6.41 -21.40
C TYR A 635 23.15 7.12 -20.05
N CYS A 636 22.32 8.16 -20.02
CA CYS A 636 21.97 8.83 -18.76
C CYS A 636 21.34 7.89 -17.70
N ALA A 637 20.64 6.83 -18.11
CA ALA A 637 20.14 5.82 -17.19
C ALA A 637 21.26 4.91 -16.67
N ASN A 638 22.18 4.48 -17.54
CA ASN A 638 23.33 3.67 -17.15
C ASN A 638 24.21 4.40 -16.12
N ASN A 639 24.53 5.67 -16.38
CA ASN A 639 25.44 6.45 -15.52
C ASN A 639 24.78 6.97 -14.23
N CYS A 640 23.45 6.89 -14.11
CA CYS A 640 22.76 7.21 -12.87
C CYS A 640 23.01 6.09 -11.84
N PRO A 641 23.66 6.36 -10.70
CA PRO A 641 23.95 5.31 -9.71
C PRO A 641 22.67 4.72 -9.11
N TYR A 642 21.63 5.55 -8.95
CA TYR A 642 20.34 5.13 -8.39
C TYR A 642 19.43 4.42 -9.39
N LYS A 643 19.76 4.42 -10.70
CA LYS A 643 18.92 3.83 -11.76
C LYS A 643 17.45 4.30 -11.68
N VAL A 644 17.23 5.61 -11.59
CA VAL A 644 15.90 6.26 -11.44
C VAL A 644 15.47 7.05 -12.68
N ARG A 645 16.20 6.87 -13.79
CA ARG A 645 15.83 7.33 -15.12
C ARG A 645 15.04 6.20 -15.78
N ARG A 646 13.82 6.46 -16.23
CA ARG A 646 12.93 5.50 -16.89
C ARG A 646 12.85 5.79 -18.37
N PHE A 647 12.74 4.77 -19.21
CA PHE A 647 12.78 4.93 -20.66
C PHE A 647 11.45 4.48 -21.25
N ASN A 648 10.86 5.33 -22.09
CA ASN A 648 9.70 4.92 -22.88
C ASN A 648 10.16 4.01 -24.01
N TRP A 649 10.08 2.70 -23.80
CA TRP A 649 10.45 1.70 -24.79
C TRP A 649 9.50 1.67 -25.99
N LEU A 650 8.21 1.83 -25.71
CA LEU A 650 7.12 1.90 -26.68
C LEU A 650 6.36 3.22 -26.51
N ASP A 651 5.40 3.49 -27.39
CA ASP A 651 4.52 4.65 -27.29
C ASP A 651 3.29 4.36 -26.41
N TYR A 652 3.51 4.34 -25.09
CA TYR A 652 2.49 4.02 -24.10
C TYR A 652 1.39 5.08 -23.92
N THR A 653 1.37 6.14 -24.73
CA THR A 653 0.34 7.20 -24.64
C THR A 653 -0.19 7.64 -25.99
N THR A 654 0.23 7.00 -27.10
CA THR A 654 -0.07 7.42 -28.48
C THR A 654 0.35 8.87 -28.77
N ALA A 655 1.41 9.34 -28.11
CA ALA A 655 1.92 10.69 -28.26
C ALA A 655 2.89 10.83 -29.44
N ASP A 656 3.33 9.74 -30.07
CA ASP A 656 4.11 9.82 -31.32
C ASP A 656 3.21 10.36 -32.45
N ILE A 657 3.66 11.44 -33.08
CA ILE A 657 2.98 12.06 -34.22
C ILE A 657 3.06 11.19 -35.48
N PHE A 658 3.99 10.23 -35.52
CA PHE A 658 4.21 9.33 -36.64
C PHE A 658 3.59 7.96 -36.33
N TYR A 659 2.31 7.79 -36.67
CA TYR A 659 1.53 6.58 -36.39
C TYR A 659 2.14 5.27 -36.93
N GLU A 660 3.04 5.35 -37.92
CA GLU A 660 3.69 4.22 -38.60
C GLU A 660 4.90 3.66 -37.82
N ASN A 661 5.34 4.36 -36.79
CA ASN A 661 6.58 4.07 -36.08
C ASN A 661 6.49 2.94 -35.03
N GLU A 662 5.28 2.44 -34.74
CA GLU A 662 5.03 1.43 -33.72
C GLU A 662 4.18 0.27 -34.26
N PRO A 663 4.74 -0.59 -35.12
CA PRO A 663 4.04 -1.78 -35.63
C PRO A 663 3.83 -2.84 -34.54
N ALA A 664 4.62 -2.82 -33.45
CA ALA A 664 4.51 -3.78 -32.35
C ALA A 664 3.20 -3.59 -31.56
N LEU A 665 2.86 -2.37 -31.16
CA LEU A 665 1.56 -2.04 -30.54
C LEU A 665 0.35 -2.26 -31.49
N ARG A 666 0.60 -2.60 -32.75
CA ARG A 666 -0.41 -2.83 -33.80
C ARG A 666 -0.35 -4.25 -34.38
N SER A 667 0.50 -5.13 -33.86
CA SER A 667 0.47 -6.54 -34.28
C SER A 667 -0.78 -7.21 -33.73
N SER A 668 -1.33 -8.17 -34.47
CA SER A 668 -2.41 -9.04 -34.00
C SER A 668 -2.07 -9.65 -32.64
N ASP A 669 -0.80 -9.97 -32.42
CA ASP A 669 -0.31 -10.63 -31.21
C ASP A 669 -0.36 -9.69 -29.99
N TRP A 670 -0.06 -8.38 -30.17
CA TRP A 670 -0.22 -7.38 -29.11
C TRP A 670 -1.68 -7.02 -28.85
N LEU A 671 -2.51 -6.93 -29.91
CA LEU A 671 -3.96 -6.81 -29.74
C LEU A 671 -4.58 -8.06 -29.10
N GLU A 672 -4.07 -9.27 -29.35
CA GLU A 672 -4.52 -10.51 -28.70
C GLU A 672 -4.07 -10.55 -27.22
N MET A 673 -2.84 -10.13 -26.91
CA MET A 673 -2.35 -10.03 -25.52
C MET A 673 -3.09 -8.96 -24.72
N MET A 674 -3.53 -7.89 -25.38
CA MET A 674 -4.33 -6.83 -24.76
C MET A 674 -5.83 -7.12 -24.86
N GLY A 675 -6.31 -8.07 -25.67
CA GLY A 675 -7.72 -8.23 -26.02
C GLY A 675 -8.13 -7.31 -27.19
N GLU A 676 -8.89 -7.85 -28.15
CA GLU A 676 -9.18 -7.25 -29.47
C GLU A 676 -9.79 -5.82 -29.45
N ASP A 677 -10.25 -5.35 -28.28
CA ASP A 677 -10.89 -4.04 -28.07
C ASP A 677 -10.07 -3.05 -27.20
N ASN A 678 -8.84 -3.39 -26.78
CA ASN A 678 -8.12 -2.60 -25.77
C ASN A 678 -7.28 -1.42 -26.33
N GLU A 679 -7.78 -0.20 -26.11
CA GLU A 679 -7.04 1.05 -26.31
C GLU A 679 -6.04 1.31 -25.16
N ILE A 680 -4.91 1.94 -25.47
CA ILE A 680 -3.87 2.27 -24.50
C ILE A 680 -4.41 3.32 -23.51
N PHE A 681 -4.19 3.14 -22.20
CA PHE A 681 -4.64 4.13 -21.20
C PHE A 681 -4.05 5.52 -21.46
N GLY A 682 -4.89 6.55 -21.54
CA GLY A 682 -4.50 7.92 -21.89
C GLY A 682 -4.47 8.19 -23.41
N SER A 683 -4.82 7.22 -24.25
CA SER A 683 -4.93 7.42 -25.72
C SER A 683 -6.33 7.82 -26.17
N ASP A 684 -7.37 7.36 -25.49
CA ASP A 684 -8.75 7.63 -25.84
C ASP A 684 -9.23 9.01 -25.31
N PRO A 685 -10.25 9.63 -25.94
CA PRO A 685 -10.71 10.96 -25.54
C PRO A 685 -11.16 11.09 -24.07
N LEU A 686 -11.70 10.02 -23.48
CA LEU A 686 -12.18 10.02 -22.09
C LEU A 686 -11.00 9.98 -21.12
N THR A 687 -10.09 9.00 -21.27
CA THR A 687 -8.95 8.87 -20.33
C THR A 687 -7.93 10.00 -20.50
N ARG A 688 -7.87 10.67 -21.66
CA ARG A 688 -7.08 11.90 -21.85
C ARG A 688 -7.47 13.04 -20.91
N MET A 689 -8.69 13.07 -20.39
CA MET A 689 -9.11 14.09 -19.40
C MET A 689 -8.39 13.95 -18.06
N VAL A 690 -7.80 12.78 -17.77
CA VAL A 690 -7.02 12.52 -16.56
C VAL A 690 -5.63 13.16 -16.63
N LEU A 691 -5.12 13.40 -17.85
CA LEU A 691 -3.77 13.91 -18.05
C LEU A 691 -3.67 15.35 -17.56
N ASN A 692 -2.67 15.60 -16.71
CA ASN A 692 -2.32 16.93 -16.24
C ASN A 692 -1.91 17.82 -17.44
N PRO A 693 -2.62 18.93 -17.71
CA PRO A 693 -2.33 19.79 -18.86
C PRO A 693 -1.00 20.54 -18.73
N ASP A 694 -0.45 20.67 -17.52
CA ASP A 694 0.80 21.39 -17.25
C ASP A 694 2.04 20.49 -17.36
N VAL A 695 1.85 19.19 -17.61
CA VAL A 695 2.95 18.23 -17.77
C VAL A 695 2.91 17.62 -19.17
N THR A 696 4.06 17.66 -19.86
CA THR A 696 4.20 17.03 -21.18
C THR A 696 3.84 15.56 -21.12
N VAL A 697 2.99 15.08 -22.03
CA VAL A 697 2.78 13.66 -22.28
C VAL A 697 3.91 13.17 -23.20
N ARG A 698 4.62 12.12 -22.80
CA ARG A 698 5.85 11.70 -23.49
C ARG A 698 5.53 10.61 -24.51
N SER A 699 6.18 10.74 -25.66
CA SER A 699 6.23 9.69 -26.67
C SER A 699 7.33 8.69 -26.36
N ARG A 700 7.45 7.67 -27.20
CA ARG A 700 8.52 6.67 -27.18
C ARG A 700 9.92 7.26 -27.31
N GLY A 701 10.93 6.49 -26.94
CA GLY A 701 12.33 6.84 -27.16
C GLY A 701 12.86 7.95 -26.25
N VAL A 702 12.09 8.35 -25.23
CA VAL A 702 12.41 9.45 -24.33
C VAL A 702 12.64 8.94 -22.92
N ILE A 703 13.67 9.49 -22.27
CA ILE A 703 13.94 9.26 -20.85
C ILE A 703 13.09 10.18 -19.98
N GLU A 704 12.58 9.63 -18.89
CA GLU A 704 11.87 10.32 -17.84
C GLU A 704 12.55 10.14 -16.49
N LYS A 705 12.18 11.00 -15.54
CA LYS A 705 12.61 10.92 -14.14
C LYS A 705 11.74 11.85 -13.30
N CYS A 706 11.77 11.63 -11.98
CA CYS A 706 11.26 12.62 -11.03
C CYS A 706 11.84 14.02 -11.34
N SER A 707 10.96 15.01 -11.42
CA SER A 707 11.27 16.40 -11.73
C SER A 707 11.20 17.33 -10.51
N PHE A 708 10.99 16.76 -9.31
CA PHE A 708 10.48 17.48 -8.13
C PHE A 708 9.17 18.22 -8.39
N CYS A 709 8.30 17.66 -9.24
CA CYS A 709 7.04 18.27 -9.65
C CYS A 709 7.25 19.72 -10.12
N VAL A 710 8.16 19.91 -11.08
CA VAL A 710 8.58 21.25 -11.56
C VAL A 710 7.41 22.14 -11.96
N GLN A 711 6.32 21.56 -12.47
CA GLN A 711 5.08 22.26 -12.78
C GLN A 711 4.48 22.98 -11.55
N ARG A 712 4.48 22.32 -10.38
CA ARG A 712 4.01 22.89 -9.12
C ARG A 712 4.97 23.94 -8.57
N ILE A 713 6.29 23.74 -8.75
CA ILE A 713 7.30 24.75 -8.43
C ILE A 713 7.04 26.03 -9.23
N GLN A 714 6.84 25.91 -10.55
CA GLN A 714 6.58 27.08 -11.40
C GLN A 714 5.25 27.75 -11.07
N GLU A 715 4.20 26.98 -10.77
CA GLU A 715 2.90 27.52 -10.37
C GLU A 715 3.00 28.32 -9.05
N GLY A 716 3.61 27.73 -8.01
CA GLY A 716 3.79 28.41 -6.71
C GLY A 716 4.59 29.70 -6.85
N LYS A 717 5.70 29.67 -7.61
CA LYS A 717 6.49 30.87 -7.93
C LYS A 717 5.70 31.92 -8.69
N LEU A 718 4.89 31.50 -9.67
CA LEU A 718 4.07 32.41 -10.46
C LEU A 718 3.02 33.10 -9.58
N ASN A 719 2.37 32.36 -8.68
CA ASN A 719 1.38 32.90 -7.76
C ASN A 719 2.00 33.89 -6.77
N ALA A 720 3.13 33.53 -6.14
CA ALA A 720 3.86 34.44 -5.26
C ALA A 720 4.28 35.73 -5.97
N LYS A 721 4.74 35.62 -7.22
CA LYS A 721 5.12 36.79 -8.04
C LYS A 721 3.92 37.67 -8.40
N LYS A 722 2.76 37.08 -8.75
CA LYS A 722 1.51 37.83 -9.01
C LYS A 722 1.04 38.58 -7.77
N GLU A 723 1.17 37.96 -6.59
CA GLU A 723 0.82 38.55 -5.30
C GLU A 723 1.89 39.49 -4.74
N GLN A 724 3.01 39.68 -5.45
CA GLN A 724 4.13 40.53 -5.05
C GLN A 724 4.70 40.20 -3.66
N ARG A 725 4.72 38.91 -3.32
CA ARG A 725 5.28 38.41 -2.07
C ARG A 725 6.37 37.38 -2.33
N LYS A 726 7.15 37.09 -1.29
CA LYS A 726 8.05 35.96 -1.30
C LYS A 726 7.27 34.65 -1.35
N LEU A 727 7.91 33.63 -1.91
CA LEU A 727 7.44 32.26 -1.85
C LEU A 727 7.40 31.81 -0.37
N ARG A 728 6.32 31.16 0.02
CA ARG A 728 6.10 30.55 1.32
C ARG A 728 6.27 29.04 1.18
N GLU A 729 6.52 28.37 2.29
CA GLU A 729 6.68 26.91 2.34
C GLU A 729 5.48 26.18 1.72
N ASP A 730 4.26 26.59 2.09
CA ASP A 730 3.02 25.96 1.60
C ASP A 730 2.66 26.27 0.14
N ASP A 731 3.40 27.16 -0.55
CA ASP A 731 3.12 27.47 -1.96
C ASP A 731 3.52 26.34 -2.90
N VAL A 732 4.41 25.43 -2.47
CA VAL A 732 4.93 24.34 -3.30
C VAL A 732 4.92 23.03 -2.53
N VAL A 733 3.87 22.23 -2.76
CA VAL A 733 3.75 20.87 -2.23
C VAL A 733 3.82 19.87 -3.37
N THR A 734 4.87 19.04 -3.39
CA THR A 734 5.01 17.99 -4.41
C THR A 734 3.91 16.94 -4.28
N ALA A 735 3.56 16.24 -5.36
CA ALA A 735 2.51 15.23 -5.32
C ALA A 735 2.82 14.09 -4.34
N CYS A 736 4.08 13.63 -4.29
CA CYS A 736 4.49 12.59 -3.35
C CYS A 736 4.46 13.04 -1.89
N GLN A 737 4.75 14.32 -1.60
CA GLN A 737 4.61 14.91 -0.25
C GLN A 737 3.14 15.02 0.14
N GLY A 738 2.29 15.61 -0.72
CA GLY A 738 0.87 15.84 -0.42
C GLY A 738 0.06 14.55 -0.27
N ALA A 739 0.47 13.47 -0.93
CA ALA A 739 -0.19 12.16 -0.82
C ALA A 739 0.36 11.26 0.29
N CYS A 740 1.45 11.64 0.97
CA CYS A 740 2.06 10.80 2.00
C CYS A 740 1.29 10.90 3.32
N PRO A 741 0.56 9.84 3.75
CA PRO A 741 -0.29 9.93 4.94
C PRO A 741 0.50 10.09 6.24
N THR A 742 1.77 9.66 6.27
CA THR A 742 2.62 9.72 7.46
C THR A 742 3.51 10.97 7.51
N GLY A 743 3.51 11.81 6.47
CA GLY A 743 4.42 12.96 6.40
C GLY A 743 5.91 12.59 6.33
N ALA A 744 6.21 11.42 5.75
CA ALA A 744 7.58 10.93 5.60
C ALA A 744 8.40 11.79 4.61
N ILE A 745 7.78 12.31 3.56
CA ILE A 745 8.43 13.12 2.52
C ILE A 745 8.20 14.59 2.84
N VAL A 746 9.27 15.38 2.92
CA VAL A 746 9.23 16.85 3.04
C VAL A 746 10.04 17.44 1.89
N PHE A 747 9.46 18.38 1.17
CA PHE A 747 10.11 19.12 0.09
C PHE A 747 10.08 20.60 0.41
N GLY A 748 11.12 21.33 0.00
CA GLY A 748 11.23 22.76 0.28
C GLY A 748 12.51 23.39 -0.26
N ASP A 749 12.70 24.67 0.08
CA ASP A 749 13.89 25.44 -0.28
C ASP A 749 14.99 25.28 0.77
N MET A 750 16.12 24.68 0.41
CA MET A 750 17.28 24.48 1.28
C MET A 750 17.92 25.79 1.76
N ASN A 751 17.67 26.92 1.07
CA ASN A 751 18.15 28.22 1.50
C ASN A 751 17.29 28.86 2.60
N ASP A 752 16.05 28.40 2.81
CA ASP A 752 15.18 28.89 3.90
C ASP A 752 15.43 28.12 5.19
N LYS A 753 16.21 28.70 6.11
CA LYS A 753 16.67 28.05 7.35
C LYS A 753 15.57 27.75 8.36
N GLU A 754 14.40 28.36 8.23
CA GLU A 754 13.31 28.18 9.21
C GLU A 754 12.32 27.07 8.82
N ASN A 755 12.43 26.54 7.59
CA ASN A 755 11.49 25.55 7.06
C ASN A 755 11.67 24.15 7.65
N GLU A 756 10.66 23.31 7.46
CA GLU A 756 10.68 21.94 7.98
C GLU A 756 11.77 21.08 7.32
N LEU A 757 12.11 21.35 6.05
CA LEU A 757 13.18 20.64 5.34
C LEU A 757 14.54 20.79 6.04
N ASN A 758 14.96 22.02 6.37
CA ASN A 758 16.24 22.27 7.03
C ASN A 758 16.28 21.67 8.44
N LYS A 759 15.18 21.78 9.20
CA LYS A 759 15.07 21.14 10.54
C LYS A 759 15.32 19.62 10.47
N ARG A 760 14.79 18.96 9.43
CA ARG A 760 15.02 17.52 9.22
C ARG A 760 16.43 17.23 8.72
N THR A 761 16.95 18.04 7.81
CA THR A 761 18.31 17.86 7.27
C THR A 761 19.41 18.05 8.32
N GLU A 762 19.20 18.94 9.29
CA GLU A 762 20.12 19.19 10.42
C GLU A 762 20.10 18.08 11.49
N SER A 763 19.15 17.15 11.42
CA SER A 763 19.07 16.01 12.35
C SER A 763 20.36 15.17 12.29
N PRO A 764 20.89 14.73 13.44
CA PRO A 764 22.06 13.86 13.47
C PRO A 764 21.82 12.47 12.87
N LEU A 765 20.55 12.10 12.63
CA LEU A 765 20.16 10.86 11.97
C LEU A 765 20.22 10.95 10.44
N THR A 766 20.45 12.14 9.89
CA THR A 766 20.36 12.39 8.46
C THR A 766 21.63 11.94 7.73
N TYR A 767 21.43 11.22 6.63
CA TYR A 767 22.48 10.77 5.72
C TYR A 767 22.08 11.00 4.26
N ILE A 768 23.08 10.90 3.38
CA ILE A 768 22.90 10.94 1.92
C ILE A 768 23.23 9.56 1.38
N ALA A 769 22.33 9.00 0.55
CA ALA A 769 22.56 7.70 -0.06
C ALA A 769 23.72 7.79 -1.07
N LEU A 770 24.71 6.91 -0.96
CA LEU A 770 25.92 6.88 -1.81
C LEU A 770 26.76 8.17 -1.74
N GLU A 771 26.86 8.80 -0.57
CA GLU A 771 27.60 10.06 -0.36
C GLU A 771 29.08 9.97 -0.80
N GLU A 772 29.70 8.79 -0.72
CA GLU A 772 31.08 8.52 -1.15
C GLU A 772 31.31 8.68 -2.66
N THR A 773 30.25 8.65 -3.47
CA THR A 773 30.34 8.81 -4.93
C THR A 773 30.44 10.26 -5.38
N ASN A 774 30.39 11.21 -4.44
CA ASN A 774 30.40 12.65 -4.67
C ASN A 774 29.34 13.16 -5.67
N VAL A 775 28.18 12.52 -5.74
CA VAL A 775 27.08 12.99 -6.61
C VAL A 775 26.36 14.21 -6.05
N ARG A 776 26.57 14.56 -4.76
CA ARG A 776 25.97 15.73 -4.09
C ARG A 776 24.44 15.77 -4.26
N SER A 777 23.78 14.78 -3.68
CA SER A 777 22.31 14.65 -3.70
C SER A 777 21.61 15.82 -3.00
N SER A 778 20.53 16.33 -3.59
CA SER A 778 19.59 17.26 -2.95
C SER A 778 18.50 16.53 -2.15
N VAL A 779 18.53 15.19 -2.13
CA VAL A 779 17.66 14.34 -1.33
C VAL A 779 18.45 13.73 -0.16
N CYS A 780 17.92 13.89 1.04
CA CYS A 780 18.46 13.31 2.26
C CYS A 780 17.49 12.29 2.88
N TYR A 781 18.02 11.35 3.65
CA TYR A 781 17.25 10.31 4.32
C TYR A 781 17.55 10.29 5.81
N THR A 782 16.56 9.92 6.62
CA THR A 782 16.78 9.59 8.03
C THR A 782 17.21 8.13 8.19
N MET A 783 18.21 7.88 9.02
CA MET A 783 18.58 6.53 9.48
C MET A 783 17.36 5.81 10.07
N LYS A 784 17.17 4.54 9.70
CA LYS A 784 16.07 3.71 10.22
C LYS A 784 16.39 3.28 11.65
N VAL A 785 15.63 3.80 12.62
CA VAL A 785 15.73 3.46 14.03
C VAL A 785 14.52 2.61 14.42
N ASN A 786 14.75 1.38 14.87
CA ASN A 786 13.70 0.52 15.43
C ASN A 786 13.77 0.49 16.96
N ASN A 787 12.65 0.17 17.60
CA ASN A 787 12.54 -0.03 19.04
C ASN A 787 12.40 -1.53 19.38
N ARG A 788 13.17 -2.36 18.67
CA ARG A 788 13.13 -3.82 18.83
C ARG A 788 13.65 -4.24 20.20
N ASN A 789 12.96 -5.16 20.85
CA ASN A 789 13.45 -5.86 22.03
C ASN A 789 13.90 -7.28 21.66
N GLU A 790 15.18 -7.57 21.74
CA GLU A 790 15.78 -8.87 21.38
C GLU A 790 15.32 -10.02 22.28
N GLU A 791 14.80 -9.74 23.48
CA GLU A 791 14.26 -10.77 24.38
C GLU A 791 13.04 -11.51 23.80
N PHE A 792 12.35 -10.93 22.82
CA PHE A 792 11.27 -11.61 22.09
C PHE A 792 11.77 -12.71 21.14
N ASN A 793 13.07 -12.78 20.87
CA ASN A 793 13.68 -13.80 20.00
C ASN A 793 14.20 -15.01 20.78
N ALA A 794 14.07 -15.01 22.11
CA ALA A 794 14.63 -16.01 23.04
C ALA A 794 13.88 -17.34 23.06
#